data_AF-A0A9P5YKU5-F1
#
_entry.id   AF-A0A9P5YKU5-F1
#
_cell.length_a   1.000
_cell.length_b   1.000
_cell.length_c   1.000
_cell.angle_alpha   90.00
_cell.angle_beta   90.00
_cell.angle_gamma   90.00
#
_symmetry.space_group_name_H-M   'P 1'
#
loop_
_entity.id
_entity.type
_entity.pdbx_description
1 polymer ?
#
loop_
_entity_poly.entity_id
_entity_poly.type
_entity_poly.pdbx_seq_one_letter_code
_entity_poly.pdbx_strand_id
1 'polypeptide(L)'
;MHCKEVPKIVIHVTVIQIHPRNEVAVKPQRPNCLLSTMSTSVKEPPLKLLALDGGGIRGLSELLIIREVMHGLMVEENAKREKEGLKLLSEAPKPCDYFDLIGGTGTGGIIALMLGRLRMDAESAINHYDNLAKSVFSSEKLWGDGKFKATKLEAAIKSVVRSITGDSESPLLEVGPGQICRTFVCAKNAVNMGIPVRFRTYPSRETHINCTIWQAARATSAAPTFFKRILIGRDQPYVDGGLGYNNPCQTVLEEAHALFGDRQVGCLVSIGTGRAQAIAIEQPRWFQQVIPTNVIEALQAITTDCEKTHQEIFHRFARLPSTYFRLNIEQGMQGKELSERDKLSTVEAHTVQYMKEREVQVKLASLVSAIQVPRVQVTLEQLVSPRPLTDSAVHQIREQFRKLCPPPVESFIGRRDILDQMHLYFQSNSTRQCTFVLHGLGGSGKSQLAFKFVEESTQFPNIFYVDATNEQTLRTDLESIAPENVEQSVDESLRWLANQAKNSQWLLLFDNADDVNLKLNEYFPFQCGNILITTRNVELCTYAGKDGDARVMDMDHEDAMNLLLFQARAEQNNENKALADAIVKELHYFALAISQAGAYIHCHSTLKGYLAFYLRERDHLLNEVQFQSQDPYAQAVYATWKFSYDKLDTSSKSFLQICSMLHYEGISEKMFERATLSKIQLEDSELQDTVNGLLSHLGKQKSGSESEQWNSWSFQNVIKHLRSYSLIEYDNQNNTYSIHPLVQHWNSTT
;
A
#
# COMPACT_ATOMS: atom_id res chain seq x y z
N MET A 1 -25.77 15.77 36.25
CA MET A 1 -24.54 15.06 36.66
C MET A 1 -23.42 15.49 35.72
N HIS A 2 -22.26 15.85 36.24
CA HIS A 2 -21.11 16.31 35.44
C HIS A 2 -20.54 15.16 34.60
N CYS A 3 -20.68 15.26 33.27
CA CYS A 3 -19.93 14.42 32.32
C CYS A 3 -18.48 14.91 32.27
N LYS A 4 -17.53 14.03 32.57
CA LYS A 4 -16.10 14.28 32.34
C LYS A 4 -15.81 14.07 30.86
N GLU A 5 -15.27 15.10 30.21
CA GLU A 5 -14.70 15.02 28.86
C GLU A 5 -13.39 14.22 28.89
N VAL A 6 -13.18 13.38 27.87
CA VAL A 6 -11.93 12.65 27.61
C VAL A 6 -11.05 13.51 26.69
N PRO A 7 -9.74 13.70 26.95
CA PRO A 7 -8.92 14.63 26.18
C PRO A 7 -8.49 14.04 24.82
N LYS A 8 -8.69 14.80 23.75
CA LYS A 8 -8.15 14.52 22.40
C LYS A 8 -6.74 15.11 22.28
N ILE A 9 -5.78 14.29 21.83
CA ILE A 9 -4.41 14.71 21.50
C ILE A 9 -4.41 15.33 20.10
N VAL A 10 -3.95 16.57 19.98
CA VAL A 10 -3.79 17.33 18.72
C VAL A 10 -2.30 17.60 18.47
N ILE A 11 -1.79 17.24 17.30
CA ILE A 11 -0.42 17.56 16.85
C ILE A 11 -0.51 18.64 15.77
N HIS A 12 0.01 19.84 16.06
CA HIS A 12 0.10 20.94 15.11
C HIS A 12 1.39 20.88 14.30
N VAL A 13 1.30 21.01 12.97
CA VAL A 13 2.44 21.25 12.07
C VAL A 13 2.15 22.52 11.25
N THR A 14 3.00 23.53 11.43
CA THR A 14 2.93 24.83 10.73
C THR A 14 3.71 24.75 9.42
N VAL A 15 3.11 25.14 8.30
CA VAL A 15 3.77 25.22 6.98
C VAL A 15 3.76 26.66 6.46
N ILE A 16 4.93 27.10 6.00
CA ILE A 16 5.23 28.43 5.45
C ILE A 16 4.92 28.44 3.94
N GLN A 17 4.15 29.44 3.49
CA GLN A 17 3.79 29.67 2.08
C GLN A 17 4.97 30.18 1.23
N ILE A 18 5.10 29.64 0.01
CA ILE A 18 5.82 30.30 -1.10
C ILE A 18 4.93 30.21 -2.36
N HIS A 19 4.68 31.36 -2.98
CA HIS A 19 3.85 31.53 -4.19
C HIS A 19 4.61 31.20 -5.48
N PRO A 20 3.97 30.57 -6.50
CA PRO A 20 4.55 30.43 -7.84
C PRO A 20 4.05 31.50 -8.82
N ARG A 21 4.93 31.88 -9.76
CA ARG A 21 4.61 32.73 -10.93
C ARG A 21 4.42 31.88 -12.18
N ASN A 22 3.48 32.35 -13.00
CA ASN A 22 3.02 31.84 -14.29
C ASN A 22 4.13 31.62 -15.35
N GLU A 23 3.93 30.63 -16.23
CA GLU A 23 3.84 30.81 -17.70
C GLU A 23 3.53 29.48 -18.41
N VAL A 24 2.36 29.35 -19.04
CA VAL A 24 2.06 29.43 -20.49
C VAL A 24 2.48 28.21 -21.32
N ALA A 25 1.45 27.49 -21.78
CA ALA A 25 1.51 26.25 -22.55
C ALA A 25 1.65 26.45 -24.06
N VAL A 26 2.38 25.56 -24.72
CA VAL A 26 2.31 25.34 -26.18
C VAL A 26 2.30 23.82 -26.47
N LYS A 27 1.16 23.32 -26.96
CA LYS A 27 0.99 22.06 -27.73
C LYS A 27 1.14 22.41 -29.24
N PRO A 28 1.34 21.49 -30.23
CA PRO A 28 0.67 20.16 -30.29
C PRO A 28 1.32 19.04 -31.17
N GLN A 29 0.55 17.95 -31.32
CA GLN A 29 0.39 17.04 -32.48
C GLN A 29 1.27 15.77 -32.64
N ARG A 30 0.59 14.61 -32.67
CA ARG A 30 1.02 13.29 -33.19
C ARG A 30 0.15 12.91 -34.39
N PRO A 31 0.64 12.06 -35.32
CA PRO A 31 -0.21 11.23 -36.16
C PRO A 31 -0.06 9.71 -35.90
N ASN A 32 -1.09 8.99 -36.33
CA ASN A 32 -1.46 7.57 -36.12
C ASN A 32 -0.64 6.54 -36.91
N CYS A 33 -0.65 5.27 -36.46
CA CYS A 33 -0.63 4.03 -37.28
C CYS A 33 -0.88 2.79 -36.39
N LEU A 34 -2.02 2.08 -36.52
CA LEU A 34 -2.33 0.91 -37.36
C LEU A 34 -2.05 -0.46 -36.71
N LEU A 35 -3.17 -1.17 -36.51
CA LEU A 35 -3.49 -2.52 -36.03
C LEU A 35 -2.46 -3.64 -36.25
N SER A 36 -2.23 -4.46 -35.21
CA SER A 36 -1.62 -5.80 -35.29
C SER A 36 -2.61 -6.90 -34.91
N THR A 37 -2.56 -7.97 -35.69
CA THR A 37 -3.34 -9.22 -35.60
C THR A 37 -2.98 -10.05 -34.37
N MET A 38 -3.99 -10.58 -33.68
CA MET A 38 -3.86 -11.34 -32.44
C MET A 38 -3.24 -12.73 -32.65
N SER A 39 -2.07 -12.94 -32.03
CA SER A 39 -1.45 -14.23 -31.75
C SER A 39 -1.66 -14.54 -30.27
N THR A 40 -2.20 -15.71 -29.95
CA THR A 40 -2.39 -16.22 -28.57
C THR A 40 -1.05 -16.32 -27.83
N SER A 41 -0.76 -15.36 -26.95
CA SER A 41 0.51 -15.24 -26.22
C SER A 41 0.53 -16.10 -24.96
N VAL A 42 1.49 -17.02 -24.86
CA VAL A 42 1.98 -17.54 -23.58
C VAL A 42 2.48 -16.33 -22.77
N LYS A 43 1.92 -16.05 -21.60
CA LYS A 43 2.32 -14.90 -20.77
C LYS A 43 3.75 -15.12 -20.26
N GLU A 44 4.68 -14.28 -20.68
CA GLU A 44 6.08 -14.31 -20.21
C GLU A 44 6.18 -13.98 -18.70
N PRO A 45 7.16 -14.52 -17.96
CA PRO A 45 7.26 -14.28 -16.51
C PRO A 45 7.56 -12.80 -16.19
N PRO A 46 7.08 -12.28 -15.03
CA PRO A 46 7.35 -10.91 -14.60
C PRO A 46 8.85 -10.64 -14.38
N LEU A 47 9.26 -9.40 -14.69
CA LEU A 47 10.65 -8.95 -14.66
C LEU A 47 11.15 -8.67 -13.24
N LYS A 48 12.42 -8.97 -13.02
CA LYS A 48 13.16 -8.70 -11.79
C LYS A 48 14.28 -7.72 -12.09
N LEU A 49 14.19 -6.53 -11.51
CA LEU A 49 15.06 -5.39 -11.82
C LEU A 49 15.91 -5.01 -10.60
N LEU A 50 17.19 -4.70 -10.80
CA LEU A 50 18.11 -4.25 -9.75
C LEU A 50 18.72 -2.88 -10.11
N ALA A 51 18.65 -1.95 -9.17
CA ALA A 51 19.21 -0.59 -9.25
C ALA A 51 20.17 -0.35 -8.08
N LEU A 52 21.41 0.06 -8.39
CA LEU A 52 22.50 0.28 -7.43
C LEU A 52 22.98 1.73 -7.44
N ASP A 53 23.00 2.38 -6.28
CA ASP A 53 23.30 3.80 -6.14
C ASP A 53 24.82 4.10 -6.25
N GLY A 54 25.16 5.34 -6.59
CA GLY A 54 26.52 5.83 -6.41
C GLY A 54 26.81 6.20 -4.95
N GLY A 55 28.03 5.90 -4.45
CA GLY A 55 28.36 6.23 -3.05
C GLY A 55 29.81 6.14 -2.60
N GLY A 56 30.76 5.86 -3.50
CA GLY A 56 32.17 5.72 -3.14
C GLY A 56 32.41 4.46 -2.30
N ILE A 57 33.33 4.53 -1.33
CA ILE A 57 33.72 3.38 -0.50
C ILE A 57 32.53 2.68 0.20
N ARG A 58 31.42 3.40 0.40
CA ARG A 58 30.18 2.88 0.99
C ARG A 58 29.44 1.86 0.11
N GLY A 59 29.80 1.71 -1.16
CA GLY A 59 29.28 0.65 -2.04
C GLY A 59 29.46 -0.77 -1.49
N LEU A 60 30.37 -0.99 -0.52
CA LEU A 60 30.46 -2.25 0.22
C LEU A 60 29.12 -2.63 0.86
N SER A 61 28.34 -1.66 1.35
CA SER A 61 27.01 -1.93 1.92
C SER A 61 26.06 -2.61 0.93
N GLU A 62 26.10 -2.22 -0.34
CA GLU A 62 25.23 -2.81 -1.38
C GLU A 62 25.57 -4.28 -1.60
N LEU A 63 26.86 -4.60 -1.63
CA LEU A 63 27.35 -5.97 -1.79
C LEU A 63 27.01 -6.85 -0.59
N LEU A 64 27.11 -6.32 0.63
CA LEU A 64 26.71 -7.03 1.85
C LEU A 64 25.20 -7.32 1.87
N ILE A 65 24.37 -6.36 1.44
CA ILE A 65 22.92 -6.54 1.31
C ILE A 65 22.59 -7.57 0.22
N ILE A 66 23.22 -7.48 -0.96
CA ILE A 66 23.02 -8.46 -2.04
C ILE A 66 23.43 -9.86 -1.59
N ARG A 67 24.55 -10.00 -0.86
CA ARG A 67 24.97 -11.28 -0.30
C ARG A 67 23.89 -11.88 0.57
N GLU A 68 23.28 -11.10 1.45
CA GLU A 68 22.20 -11.57 2.34
C GLU A 68 20.99 -12.04 1.53
N VAL A 69 20.59 -11.28 0.50
CA VAL A 69 19.47 -11.68 -0.39
C VAL A 69 19.79 -12.98 -1.14
N MET A 70 20.99 -13.13 -1.70
CA MET A 70 21.38 -14.36 -2.41
C MET A 70 21.49 -15.56 -1.47
N HIS A 71 21.97 -15.34 -0.23
CA HIS A 71 21.97 -16.38 0.80
C HIS A 71 20.55 -16.81 1.17
N GLY A 72 19.62 -15.87 1.36
CA GLY A 72 18.21 -16.17 1.59
C GLY A 72 17.57 -17.00 0.46
N LEU A 73 17.87 -16.67 -0.81
CA LEU A 73 17.42 -17.45 -1.96
C LEU A 73 17.97 -18.88 -1.96
N MET A 74 19.24 -19.06 -1.60
CA MET A 74 19.85 -20.38 -1.45
C MET A 74 19.17 -21.21 -0.35
N VAL A 75 18.86 -20.59 0.80
CA VAL A 75 18.17 -21.27 1.92
C VAL A 75 16.78 -21.75 1.50
N GLU A 76 15.98 -20.89 0.89
CA GLU A 76 14.64 -21.26 0.43
C GLU A 76 14.65 -22.32 -0.67
N GLU A 77 15.61 -22.24 -1.60
CA GLU A 77 15.81 -23.25 -2.64
C GLU A 77 16.26 -24.60 -2.06
N ASN A 78 17.16 -24.59 -1.08
CA ASN A 78 17.59 -25.81 -0.38
C ASN A 78 16.45 -26.47 0.38
N ALA A 79 15.55 -25.68 0.99
CA ALA A 79 14.35 -26.22 1.64
C ALA A 79 13.39 -26.91 0.65
N LYS A 80 13.33 -26.46 -0.62
CA LYS A 80 12.58 -27.16 -1.68
C LYS A 80 13.30 -28.44 -2.12
N ARG A 81 14.59 -28.35 -2.40
CA ARG A 81 15.43 -29.49 -2.80
C ARG A 81 15.43 -30.62 -1.78
N GLU A 82 15.46 -30.30 -0.49
CA GLU A 82 15.39 -31.29 0.59
C GLU A 82 14.07 -32.08 0.54
N LYS A 83 12.94 -31.40 0.33
CA LYS A 83 11.63 -32.05 0.18
C LYS A 83 11.53 -32.93 -1.06
N GLU A 84 12.24 -32.55 -2.13
CA GLU A 84 12.27 -33.28 -3.40
C GLU A 84 13.36 -34.36 -3.47
N GLY A 85 14.17 -34.53 -2.41
CA GLY A 85 15.27 -35.49 -2.39
C GLY A 85 16.45 -35.11 -3.30
N LEU A 86 16.58 -33.83 -3.67
CA LEU A 86 17.64 -33.30 -4.52
C LEU A 86 18.86 -32.85 -3.70
N LYS A 87 20.03 -32.82 -4.35
CA LYS A 87 21.28 -32.35 -3.73
C LYS A 87 21.19 -30.85 -3.39
N LEU A 88 21.48 -30.53 -2.13
CA LEU A 88 21.55 -29.16 -1.62
C LEU A 88 22.66 -28.37 -2.31
N LEU A 89 22.41 -27.09 -2.53
CA LEU A 89 23.37 -26.10 -2.98
C LEU A 89 24.38 -25.81 -1.86
N SER A 90 25.65 -25.83 -2.21
CA SER A 90 26.77 -25.48 -1.33
C SER A 90 27.19 -24.01 -1.44
N GLU A 91 26.73 -23.32 -2.47
CA GLU A 91 27.09 -21.94 -2.81
C GLU A 91 25.84 -21.15 -3.18
N ALA A 92 25.81 -19.87 -2.81
CA ALA A 92 24.71 -18.98 -3.14
C ALA A 92 24.66 -18.72 -4.66
N PRO A 93 23.47 -18.58 -5.25
CA PRO A 93 23.34 -18.30 -6.67
C PRO A 93 23.88 -16.91 -7.04
N LYS A 94 24.19 -16.73 -8.32
CA LYS A 94 24.68 -15.45 -8.83
C LYS A 94 23.52 -14.49 -9.08
N PRO A 95 23.65 -13.18 -8.78
CA PRO A 95 22.59 -12.21 -9.09
C PRO A 95 22.18 -12.19 -10.55
N CYS A 96 23.11 -12.42 -11.49
CA CYS A 96 22.83 -12.47 -12.92
C CYS A 96 21.87 -13.61 -13.34
N ASP A 97 21.67 -14.62 -12.49
CA ASP A 97 20.76 -15.73 -12.76
C ASP A 97 19.32 -15.40 -12.36
N TYR A 98 19.12 -14.36 -11.54
CA TYR A 98 17.82 -13.99 -10.97
C TYR A 98 17.26 -12.66 -11.49
N PHE A 99 18.12 -11.69 -11.80
CA PHE A 99 17.74 -10.37 -12.28
C PHE A 99 17.84 -10.28 -13.81
N ASP A 100 16.75 -9.82 -14.44
CA ASP A 100 16.67 -9.63 -15.89
C ASP A 100 17.46 -8.40 -16.36
N LEU A 101 17.58 -7.39 -15.50
CA LEU A 101 18.30 -6.15 -15.73
C LEU A 101 18.95 -5.63 -14.45
N ILE A 102 20.24 -5.29 -14.54
CA ILE A 102 21.01 -4.64 -13.47
C ILE A 102 21.53 -3.29 -13.96
N GLY A 103 21.17 -2.20 -13.27
CA GLY A 103 21.63 -0.85 -13.55
C GLY A 103 22.36 -0.25 -12.36
N GLY A 104 23.41 0.54 -12.61
CA GLY A 104 24.17 1.19 -11.54
C GLY A 104 24.77 2.54 -11.92
N THR A 105 24.97 3.39 -10.91
CA THR A 105 25.67 4.69 -11.05
C THR A 105 26.88 4.74 -10.11
N GLY A 106 27.92 5.52 -10.40
CA GLY A 106 29.08 5.63 -9.51
C GLY A 106 29.74 4.28 -9.21
N THR A 107 29.92 4.01 -7.93
CA THR A 107 30.38 2.72 -7.41
C THR A 107 29.35 1.60 -7.59
N GLY A 108 28.06 1.88 -7.49
CA GLY A 108 26.99 0.93 -7.84
C GLY A 108 27.07 0.49 -9.30
N GLY A 109 27.59 1.34 -10.20
CA GLY A 109 27.90 0.97 -11.58
C GLY A 109 29.05 -0.04 -11.69
N ILE A 110 30.11 0.11 -10.88
CA ILE A 110 31.20 -0.88 -10.80
C ILE A 110 30.65 -2.22 -10.28
N ILE A 111 29.80 -2.18 -9.25
CA ILE A 111 29.18 -3.37 -8.67
C ILE A 111 28.23 -4.03 -9.68
N ALA A 112 27.42 -3.26 -10.41
CA ALA A 112 26.56 -3.76 -11.48
C ALA A 112 27.36 -4.55 -12.52
N LEU A 113 28.53 -4.04 -12.95
CA LEU A 113 29.42 -4.75 -13.86
C LEU A 113 30.02 -6.02 -13.25
N MET A 114 30.38 -6.02 -11.96
CA MET A 114 30.85 -7.23 -11.26
C MET A 114 29.77 -8.32 -11.23
N LEU A 115 28.56 -7.98 -10.79
CA LEU A 115 27.46 -8.93 -10.58
C LEU A 115 26.83 -9.40 -11.89
N GLY A 116 26.66 -8.49 -12.86
CA GLY A 116 26.02 -8.78 -14.14
C GLY A 116 27.01 -9.19 -15.22
N ARG A 117 27.86 -8.27 -15.67
CA ARG A 117 28.76 -8.47 -16.82
C ARG A 117 29.89 -9.48 -16.57
N LEU A 118 30.48 -9.44 -15.39
CA LEU A 118 31.54 -10.36 -14.96
C LEU A 118 30.97 -11.62 -14.29
N ARG A 119 29.64 -11.69 -14.10
CA ARG A 119 28.91 -12.84 -13.56
C ARG A 119 29.51 -13.35 -12.25
N MET A 120 29.91 -12.44 -11.36
CA MET A 120 30.42 -12.76 -10.03
C MET A 120 29.26 -13.09 -9.08
N ASP A 121 29.49 -14.03 -8.17
CA ASP A 121 28.71 -14.12 -6.94
C ASP A 121 29.04 -12.94 -6.00
N ALA A 122 28.22 -12.76 -4.97
CA ALA A 122 28.35 -11.62 -4.06
C ALA A 122 29.66 -11.64 -3.25
N GLU A 123 30.16 -12.81 -2.84
CA GLU A 123 31.39 -12.94 -2.06
C GLU A 123 32.63 -12.60 -2.88
N SER A 124 32.70 -13.13 -4.10
CA SER A 124 33.74 -12.78 -5.08
C SER A 124 33.75 -11.28 -5.37
N ALA A 125 32.57 -10.66 -5.52
CA ALA A 125 32.46 -9.23 -5.74
C ALA A 125 32.91 -8.40 -4.52
N ILE A 126 32.57 -8.80 -3.29
CA ILE A 126 33.07 -8.16 -2.04
C ILE A 126 34.60 -8.17 -2.02
N ASN A 127 35.22 -9.34 -2.24
CA ASN A 127 36.67 -9.48 -2.21
C ASN A 127 37.38 -8.59 -3.23
N HIS A 128 36.84 -8.50 -4.45
CA HIS A 128 37.38 -7.60 -5.48
C HIS A 128 37.15 -6.12 -5.16
N TYR A 129 35.98 -5.78 -4.62
CA TYR A 129 35.64 -4.41 -4.24
C TYR A 129 36.53 -3.90 -3.09
N ASP A 130 36.79 -4.73 -2.09
CA ASP A 130 37.70 -4.43 -0.97
C ASP A 130 39.10 -4.07 -1.44
N ASN A 131 39.64 -4.86 -2.36
CA ASN A 131 40.96 -4.64 -2.94
C ASN A 131 40.99 -3.37 -3.81
N LEU A 132 39.93 -3.12 -4.57
CA LEU A 132 39.77 -1.90 -5.35
C LEU A 132 39.73 -0.68 -4.44
N ALA A 133 38.89 -0.69 -3.39
CA ALA A 133 38.77 0.41 -2.43
C ALA A 133 40.11 0.72 -1.75
N LYS A 134 40.82 -0.29 -1.26
CA LYS A 134 42.15 -0.14 -0.64
C LYS A 134 43.17 0.48 -1.59
N SER A 135 43.16 0.09 -2.88
CA SER A 135 44.10 0.61 -3.88
C SER A 135 43.81 2.05 -4.30
N VAL A 136 42.53 2.42 -4.37
CA VAL A 136 42.07 3.70 -4.93
C VAL A 136 42.09 4.81 -3.89
N PHE A 137 41.58 4.55 -2.68
CA PHE A 137 41.41 5.58 -1.65
C PHE A 137 42.67 5.83 -0.81
N SER A 138 43.71 4.99 -0.91
CA SER A 138 45.02 5.20 -0.27
C SER A 138 45.97 6.15 -1.02
N SER A 139 45.56 6.66 -2.19
CA SER A 139 46.44 7.37 -3.13
C SER A 139 45.95 8.79 -3.45
N GLU A 140 45.85 9.65 -2.42
CA GLU A 140 45.53 11.07 -2.58
C GLU A 140 46.63 11.84 -3.34
N LYS A 141 46.22 12.85 -4.13
CA LYS A 141 47.15 13.77 -4.81
C LYS A 141 47.31 15.04 -4.00
N LEU A 142 48.54 15.54 -3.93
CA LEU A 142 48.88 16.83 -3.34
C LEU A 142 48.68 18.00 -4.32
N TRP A 143 48.75 17.76 -5.64
CA TRP A 143 48.65 18.77 -6.70
C TRP A 143 48.03 18.18 -7.99
N GLY A 144 47.31 19.00 -8.76
CA GLY A 144 46.69 18.63 -10.04
C GLY A 144 45.19 18.31 -9.95
N ASP A 145 44.55 18.05 -11.10
CA ASP A 145 43.10 17.81 -11.19
C ASP A 145 42.68 16.46 -10.54
N GLY A 146 41.65 16.52 -9.69
CA GLY A 146 41.06 15.40 -8.93
C GLY A 146 41.84 14.98 -7.67
N LYS A 147 41.12 14.67 -6.58
CA LYS A 147 41.64 14.24 -5.28
C LYS A 147 42.44 12.93 -5.36
N PHE A 148 42.02 11.99 -6.21
CA PHE A 148 42.61 10.65 -6.32
C PHE A 148 43.24 10.40 -7.70
N LYS A 149 44.19 9.46 -7.74
CA LYS A 149 44.86 9.04 -8.99
C LYS A 149 43.93 8.19 -9.85
N ALA A 150 43.38 8.77 -10.91
CA ALA A 150 42.58 8.05 -11.91
C ALA A 150 43.30 6.82 -12.51
N THR A 151 44.63 6.85 -12.62
CA THR A 151 45.44 5.72 -13.09
C THR A 151 45.46 4.54 -12.12
N LYS A 152 45.31 4.78 -10.81
CA LYS A 152 45.19 3.71 -9.80
C LYS A 152 43.83 3.02 -9.89
N LEU A 153 42.76 3.81 -10.04
CA LEU A 153 41.41 3.29 -10.28
C LEU A 153 41.34 2.48 -11.58
N GLU A 154 41.90 3.00 -12.67
CA GLU A 154 42.03 2.26 -13.92
C GLU A 154 42.78 0.93 -13.74
N ALA A 155 43.96 0.95 -13.12
CA ALA A 155 44.75 -0.26 -12.90
C ALA A 155 44.00 -1.29 -12.01
N ALA A 156 43.31 -0.83 -10.98
CA ALA A 156 42.52 -1.68 -10.10
C ALA A 156 41.36 -2.35 -10.86
N ILE A 157 40.59 -1.57 -11.63
CA ILE A 157 39.49 -2.11 -12.44
C ILE A 157 40.02 -3.08 -13.50
N LYS A 158 41.10 -2.72 -14.22
CA LYS A 158 41.74 -3.61 -15.21
C LYS A 158 42.21 -4.93 -14.60
N SER A 159 42.73 -4.90 -13.38
CA SER A 159 43.12 -6.09 -12.63
C SER A 159 41.93 -7.02 -12.38
N VAL A 160 40.79 -6.47 -11.96
CA VAL A 160 39.56 -7.25 -11.75
C VAL A 160 39.01 -7.80 -13.07
N VAL A 161 38.98 -6.99 -14.13
CA VAL A 161 38.52 -7.45 -15.45
C VAL A 161 39.40 -8.60 -15.94
N ARG A 162 40.73 -8.46 -15.84
CA ARG A 162 41.69 -9.50 -16.26
C ARG A 162 41.55 -10.78 -15.45
N SER A 163 41.30 -10.71 -14.14
CA SER A 163 41.19 -11.92 -13.31
C SER A 163 39.99 -12.79 -13.68
N ILE A 164 38.95 -12.20 -14.27
CA ILE A 164 37.75 -12.95 -14.69
C ILE A 164 37.75 -13.29 -16.18
N THR A 165 38.16 -12.35 -17.03
CA THR A 165 38.05 -12.51 -18.49
C THR A 165 39.35 -12.99 -19.16
N GLY A 166 40.48 -12.95 -18.43
CA GLY A 166 41.82 -13.16 -18.99
C GLY A 166 42.41 -11.93 -19.70
N ASP A 167 41.60 -10.93 -20.04
CA ASP A 167 42.02 -9.74 -20.79
C ASP A 167 41.49 -8.44 -20.15
N SER A 168 42.40 -7.57 -19.71
CA SER A 168 42.05 -6.27 -19.13
C SER A 168 41.32 -5.33 -20.10
N GLU A 169 41.44 -5.54 -21.41
CA GLU A 169 40.81 -4.74 -22.46
C GLU A 169 39.54 -5.39 -23.03
N SER A 170 38.96 -6.36 -22.30
CA SER A 170 37.73 -7.03 -22.71
C SER A 170 36.60 -6.05 -23.06
N PRO A 171 35.88 -6.27 -24.17
CA PRO A 171 34.81 -5.39 -24.61
C PRO A 171 33.64 -5.39 -23.63
N LEU A 172 33.01 -4.24 -23.46
CA LEU A 172 31.81 -4.11 -22.63
C LEU A 172 30.65 -4.95 -23.19
N LEU A 173 30.43 -4.82 -24.50
CA LEU A 173 29.38 -5.54 -25.21
C LEU A 173 29.65 -7.05 -25.15
N GLU A 174 28.69 -7.80 -24.63
CA GLU A 174 28.73 -9.26 -24.58
C GLU A 174 27.97 -9.80 -25.79
N VAL A 175 28.65 -10.60 -26.62
CA VAL A 175 28.07 -11.23 -27.82
C VAL A 175 28.18 -12.73 -27.65
N GLY A 176 27.05 -13.42 -27.47
CA GLY A 176 27.04 -14.87 -27.31
C GLY A 176 25.63 -15.47 -27.22
N PRO A 177 25.48 -16.79 -27.47
CA PRO A 177 24.18 -17.47 -27.53
C PRO A 177 23.57 -17.83 -26.14
N GLY A 178 24.18 -17.39 -25.04
CA GLY A 178 23.71 -17.69 -23.68
C GLY A 178 22.68 -16.68 -23.15
N GLN A 179 22.01 -17.01 -22.05
CA GLN A 179 21.22 -16.04 -21.29
C GLN A 179 22.18 -14.98 -20.72
N ILE A 180 22.07 -13.76 -21.25
CA ILE A 180 22.89 -12.60 -20.85
C ILE A 180 22.05 -11.80 -19.86
N CYS A 181 22.54 -11.68 -18.62
CA CYS A 181 22.01 -10.68 -17.70
C CYS A 181 22.31 -9.31 -18.30
N ARG A 182 21.27 -8.56 -18.64
CA ARG A 182 21.43 -7.25 -19.25
C ARG A 182 21.94 -6.30 -18.17
N THR A 183 23.05 -5.63 -18.42
CA THR A 183 23.66 -4.70 -17.47
C THR A 183 23.98 -3.37 -18.14
N PHE A 184 23.74 -2.27 -17.43
CA PHE A 184 24.20 -0.97 -17.88
C PHE A 184 24.71 -0.12 -16.73
N VAL A 185 25.54 0.87 -17.06
CA VAL A 185 26.02 1.87 -16.10
C VAL A 185 25.73 3.28 -16.58
N CYS A 186 25.40 4.18 -15.65
CA CYS A 186 25.07 5.57 -15.91
C CYS A 186 26.31 6.47 -15.82
N ALA A 187 26.50 7.31 -16.84
CA ALA A 187 27.50 8.37 -16.84
C ALA A 187 26.90 9.65 -17.45
N LYS A 188 27.68 10.73 -17.47
CA LYS A 188 27.33 11.95 -18.23
C LYS A 188 28.44 12.33 -19.18
N ASN A 189 28.07 12.92 -20.31
CA ASN A 189 29.04 13.59 -21.18
C ASN A 189 29.33 14.97 -20.59
N ALA A 190 30.61 15.30 -20.37
CA ALA A 190 30.99 16.56 -19.73
C ALA A 190 30.63 17.82 -20.54
N VAL A 191 30.30 17.66 -21.83
CA VAL A 191 29.80 18.74 -22.70
C VAL A 191 28.27 18.78 -22.72
N ASN A 192 27.60 17.65 -22.47
CA ASN A 192 26.15 17.55 -22.42
C ASN A 192 25.70 16.86 -21.13
N MET A 193 25.56 17.67 -20.08
CA MET A 193 25.21 17.21 -18.73
C MET A 193 23.70 17.00 -18.55
N GLY A 194 22.86 17.33 -19.53
CA GLY A 194 21.39 17.26 -19.40
C GLY A 194 20.78 15.88 -19.63
N ILE A 195 21.54 14.94 -20.21
CA ILE A 195 21.04 13.62 -20.62
C ILE A 195 21.99 12.54 -20.10
N PRO A 196 21.49 11.43 -19.52
CA PRO A 196 22.35 10.34 -19.06
C PRO A 196 22.89 9.55 -20.25
N VAL A 197 24.14 9.16 -20.15
CA VAL A 197 24.78 8.21 -21.05
C VAL A 197 24.72 6.83 -20.41
N ARG A 198 24.15 5.85 -21.12
CA ARG A 198 24.03 4.47 -20.67
C ARG A 198 25.06 3.60 -21.41
N PHE A 199 26.08 3.14 -20.72
CA PHE A 199 27.03 2.15 -21.24
C PHE A 199 26.45 0.75 -21.02
N ARG A 200 26.12 0.04 -22.10
CA ARG A 200 25.32 -1.20 -22.08
C ARG A 200 26.17 -2.41 -22.42
N THR A 201 25.88 -3.54 -21.80
CA THR A 201 26.50 -4.84 -22.12
C THR A 201 25.80 -5.60 -23.25
N TYR A 202 24.72 -5.05 -23.80
CA TYR A 202 23.84 -5.68 -24.78
C TYR A 202 23.52 -4.73 -25.94
N PRO A 203 23.17 -5.26 -27.14
CA PRO A 203 22.74 -4.46 -28.27
C PRO A 203 21.47 -3.63 -27.98
N SER A 204 21.36 -2.44 -28.58
CA SER A 204 20.26 -1.49 -28.38
C SER A 204 19.99 -0.75 -29.70
N ARG A 205 18.83 -0.12 -29.82
CA ARG A 205 18.46 0.72 -30.97
C ARG A 205 19.27 2.02 -31.02
N GLU A 206 19.80 2.47 -29.89
CA GLU A 206 20.70 3.63 -29.80
C GLU A 206 22.12 3.25 -30.27
N THR A 207 22.86 4.22 -30.82
CA THR A 207 24.25 4.01 -31.25
C THR A 207 25.13 3.58 -30.07
N HIS A 208 25.78 2.43 -30.22
CA HIS A 208 26.70 1.88 -29.22
C HIS A 208 27.99 2.70 -29.11
N ILE A 209 28.36 3.05 -27.89
CA ILE A 209 29.69 3.58 -27.59
C ILE A 209 30.61 2.37 -27.46
N ASN A 210 31.46 2.16 -28.46
CA ASN A 210 32.40 1.04 -28.44
C ASN A 210 33.46 1.31 -27.36
N CYS A 211 33.39 0.56 -26.25
CA CYS A 211 34.29 0.70 -25.14
C CYS A 211 34.54 -0.64 -24.43
N THR A 212 35.58 -0.69 -23.61
CA THR A 212 35.91 -1.83 -22.76
C THR A 212 35.15 -1.77 -21.43
N ILE A 213 35.12 -2.88 -20.70
CA ILE A 213 34.49 -2.96 -19.38
C ILE A 213 35.11 -1.91 -18.43
N TRP A 214 36.44 -1.79 -18.43
CA TRP A 214 37.12 -0.87 -17.54
C TRP A 214 36.83 0.60 -17.88
N GLN A 215 36.67 0.93 -19.17
CA GLN A 215 36.33 2.30 -19.59
C GLN A 215 34.95 2.72 -19.09
N ALA A 216 33.94 1.84 -19.22
CA ALA A 216 32.61 2.09 -18.70
C ALA A 216 32.61 2.26 -17.17
N ALA A 217 33.32 1.38 -16.46
CA ALA A 217 33.51 1.46 -15.01
C ALA A 217 34.22 2.76 -14.58
N ARG A 218 35.23 3.21 -15.33
CA ARG A 218 35.92 4.50 -15.10
C ARG A 218 35.02 5.70 -15.39
N ALA A 219 34.17 5.62 -16.41
CA ALA A 219 33.26 6.70 -16.77
C ALA A 219 32.20 6.91 -15.69
N THR A 220 31.53 5.84 -15.26
CA THR A 220 30.49 5.91 -14.23
C THR A 220 31.02 6.35 -12.86
N SER A 221 32.31 6.16 -12.56
CA SER A 221 32.91 6.51 -11.24
C SER A 221 33.81 7.74 -11.27
N ALA A 222 33.87 8.47 -12.39
CA ALA A 222 34.67 9.68 -12.55
C ALA A 222 34.00 10.89 -11.89
N ALA A 223 33.79 10.82 -10.56
CA ALA A 223 33.10 11.87 -9.82
C ALA A 223 33.89 13.19 -9.88
N PRO A 224 33.25 14.32 -10.26
CA PRO A 224 33.90 15.62 -10.26
C PRO A 224 34.59 15.87 -8.93
N THR A 225 35.81 16.43 -8.99
CA THR A 225 36.73 16.68 -7.85
C THR A 225 37.41 15.49 -7.22
N PHE A 226 36.88 14.28 -7.36
CA PHE A 226 37.58 13.07 -6.94
C PHE A 226 38.45 12.48 -8.03
N PHE A 227 37.96 12.44 -9.27
CA PHE A 227 38.67 11.88 -10.41
C PHE A 227 38.58 12.78 -11.64
N LYS A 228 39.68 12.82 -12.41
CA LYS A 228 39.70 13.46 -13.73
C LYS A 228 38.71 12.75 -14.67
N ARG A 229 37.97 13.48 -15.51
CA ARG A 229 37.11 12.91 -16.57
C ARG A 229 37.86 11.90 -17.46
N ILE A 230 37.14 10.92 -18.03
CA ILE A 230 37.70 9.96 -19.00
C ILE A 230 37.33 10.36 -20.43
N LEU A 231 38.19 10.04 -21.39
CA LEU A 231 37.90 10.20 -22.82
C LEU A 231 37.63 8.82 -23.43
N ILE A 232 36.51 8.66 -24.14
CA ILE A 232 36.12 7.38 -24.78
C ILE A 232 35.69 7.66 -26.22
N GLY A 233 36.00 6.74 -27.13
CA GLY A 233 35.68 6.85 -28.55
C GLY A 233 36.47 7.97 -29.23
N ARG A 234 35.77 8.92 -29.86
CA ARG A 234 36.37 10.10 -30.52
C ARG A 234 36.70 11.21 -29.52
N ASP A 235 37.46 10.86 -28.48
CA ASP A 235 37.86 11.78 -27.39
C ASP A 235 36.68 12.47 -26.68
N GLN A 236 35.52 11.81 -26.63
CA GLN A 236 34.35 12.36 -25.94
C GLN A 236 34.57 12.29 -24.43
N PRO A 237 34.37 13.40 -23.69
CA PRO A 237 34.63 13.43 -22.27
C PRO A 237 33.44 12.92 -21.44
N TYR A 238 33.70 12.00 -20.52
CA TYR A 238 32.70 11.44 -19.61
C TYR A 238 33.06 11.62 -18.13
N VAL A 239 32.04 11.84 -17.32
CA VAL A 239 32.08 11.98 -15.86
C VAL A 239 30.99 11.12 -15.22
N ASP A 240 31.04 10.99 -13.88
CA ASP A 240 30.08 10.23 -13.09
C ASP A 240 28.62 10.66 -13.35
N GLY A 241 27.72 9.67 -13.38
CA GLY A 241 26.28 9.86 -13.50
C GLY A 241 25.62 10.41 -12.23
N GLY A 242 26.32 10.42 -11.10
CA GLY A 242 25.78 10.83 -9.79
C GLY A 242 25.20 12.24 -9.76
N LEU A 243 25.59 13.11 -10.69
CA LEU A 243 24.96 14.42 -10.86
C LEU A 243 23.59 14.26 -11.52
N GLY A 244 22.54 13.92 -10.78
CA GLY A 244 21.15 13.86 -11.26
C GLY A 244 20.66 12.48 -11.71
N TYR A 245 21.50 11.45 -11.60
CA TYR A 245 21.11 10.05 -11.81
C TYR A 245 21.80 9.13 -10.78
N ASN A 246 22.06 9.61 -9.55
CA ASN A 246 22.81 8.85 -8.55
C ASN A 246 22.06 7.60 -8.08
N ASN A 247 20.74 7.68 -8.01
CA ASN A 247 19.84 6.54 -7.87
C ASN A 247 19.26 6.20 -9.26
N PRO A 248 19.69 5.09 -9.91
CA PRO A 248 19.33 4.82 -11.29
C PRO A 248 17.95 4.17 -11.47
N CYS A 249 17.08 4.13 -10.46
CA CYS A 249 15.77 3.45 -10.55
C CYS A 249 14.95 3.89 -11.76
N GLN A 250 14.84 5.21 -11.99
CA GLN A 250 14.11 5.74 -13.14
C GLN A 250 14.73 5.25 -14.46
N THR A 251 16.05 5.35 -14.58
CA THR A 251 16.80 4.88 -15.75
C THR A 251 16.65 3.37 -15.96
N VAL A 252 16.58 2.58 -14.89
CA VAL A 252 16.37 1.13 -14.95
C VAL A 252 14.99 0.80 -15.50
N LEU A 253 13.94 1.51 -15.07
CA LEU A 253 12.59 1.33 -15.59
C LEU A 253 12.51 1.70 -17.08
N GLU A 254 13.06 2.86 -17.46
CA GLU A 254 13.11 3.32 -18.85
C GLU A 254 13.83 2.33 -19.76
N GLU A 255 14.97 1.82 -19.30
CA GLU A 255 15.76 0.83 -20.04
C GLU A 255 15.06 -0.52 -20.11
N ALA A 256 14.41 -0.96 -19.03
CA ALA A 256 13.60 -2.17 -19.02
C ALA A 256 12.45 -2.09 -20.04
N HIS A 257 11.74 -0.95 -20.09
CA HIS A 257 10.69 -0.74 -21.10
C HIS A 257 11.24 -0.73 -22.53
N ALA A 258 12.39 -0.11 -22.77
CA ALA A 258 13.03 -0.15 -24.08
C ALA A 258 13.43 -1.57 -24.53
N LEU A 259 13.78 -2.45 -23.58
CA LEU A 259 14.23 -3.82 -23.83
C LEU A 259 13.11 -4.85 -23.91
N PHE A 260 12.11 -4.71 -23.05
CA PHE A 260 11.10 -5.73 -22.78
C PHE A 260 9.67 -5.28 -23.14
N GLY A 261 9.49 -4.05 -23.65
CA GLY A 261 8.17 -3.50 -23.96
C GLY A 261 7.31 -3.30 -22.70
N ASP A 262 6.04 -3.71 -22.76
CA ASP A 262 5.07 -3.51 -21.67
C ASP A 262 4.99 -4.68 -20.70
N ARG A 263 6.05 -5.48 -20.68
CA ARG A 263 6.13 -6.67 -19.82
C ARG A 263 5.98 -6.29 -18.34
N GLN A 264 5.41 -7.21 -17.57
CA GLN A 264 5.10 -6.97 -16.17
C GLN A 264 6.36 -6.95 -15.30
N VAL A 265 6.36 -6.12 -14.25
CA VAL A 265 7.43 -6.06 -13.24
C VAL A 265 6.97 -6.83 -12.01
N GLY A 266 7.77 -7.82 -11.61
CA GLY A 266 7.59 -8.58 -10.38
C GLY A 266 8.22 -7.85 -9.18
N CYS A 267 9.45 -7.35 -9.33
CA CYS A 267 10.09 -6.51 -8.33
C CYS A 267 11.12 -5.55 -8.93
N LEU A 268 11.21 -4.34 -8.37
CA LEU A 268 12.31 -3.41 -8.52
C LEU A 268 13.03 -3.30 -7.18
N VAL A 269 14.29 -3.75 -7.16
CA VAL A 269 15.16 -3.71 -5.99
C VAL A 269 16.12 -2.54 -6.15
N SER A 270 16.09 -1.61 -5.19
CA SER A 270 16.94 -0.44 -5.14
C SER A 270 17.77 -0.46 -3.87
N ILE A 271 19.09 -0.49 -4.02
CA ILE A 271 20.01 -0.56 -2.89
C ILE A 271 20.84 0.72 -2.87
N GLY A 272 20.79 1.42 -1.74
CA GLY A 272 21.49 2.68 -1.50
C GLY A 272 22.77 2.48 -0.69
N THR A 273 23.67 3.45 -0.80
CA THR A 273 24.99 3.45 -0.12
C THR A 273 25.00 4.17 1.23
N GLY A 274 23.82 4.37 1.83
CA GLY A 274 23.60 5.05 3.11
C GLY A 274 23.47 6.58 3.01
N ARG A 275 22.72 7.18 3.94
CA ARG A 275 22.51 8.65 3.99
C ARG A 275 23.80 9.37 4.45
N ALA A 276 24.41 10.13 3.55
CA ALA A 276 25.48 11.07 3.91
C ALA A 276 24.87 12.26 4.65
N GLN A 277 25.57 12.81 5.65
CA GLN A 277 25.18 14.09 6.23
C GLN A 277 25.24 15.16 5.13
N ALA A 278 24.18 15.95 4.97
CA ALA A 278 24.24 17.16 4.15
C ALA A 278 25.34 18.04 4.77
N ILE A 279 26.50 18.11 4.12
CA ILE A 279 27.60 18.92 4.63
C ILE A 279 27.11 20.37 4.57
N ALA A 280 26.75 20.93 5.72
CA ALA A 280 26.80 22.37 5.91
C ALA A 280 28.29 22.72 5.82
N ILE A 281 28.72 23.22 4.67
CA ILE A 281 30.09 23.70 4.52
C ILE A 281 30.17 24.98 5.32
N GLU A 282 30.73 24.87 6.53
CA GLU A 282 31.06 26.03 7.35
C GLU A 282 31.93 27.00 6.54
N GLN A 283 31.69 28.30 6.72
CA GLN A 283 32.49 29.31 6.04
C GLN A 283 33.99 29.10 6.34
N PRO A 284 34.85 29.15 5.31
CA PRO A 284 36.26 28.85 5.48
C PRO A 284 36.90 29.84 6.45
N ARG A 285 37.60 29.32 7.47
CA ARG A 285 38.56 30.13 8.24
C ARG A 285 39.73 30.47 7.33
N TRP A 286 40.26 31.67 7.51
CA TRP A 286 41.25 32.44 6.72
C TRP A 286 42.52 31.73 6.17
N PHE A 287 42.72 30.43 6.39
CA PHE A 287 43.85 29.66 5.86
C PHE A 287 43.51 28.38 5.08
N GLN A 288 42.24 28.08 4.79
CA GLN A 288 41.90 26.96 3.91
C GLN A 288 41.78 27.41 2.45
N GLN A 289 42.53 26.75 1.56
CA GLN A 289 42.47 26.96 0.12
C GLN A 289 41.01 26.88 -0.38
N VAL A 290 40.60 27.86 -1.18
CA VAL A 290 39.22 28.07 -1.62
C VAL A 290 38.74 26.88 -2.44
N ILE A 291 37.85 26.05 -1.89
CA ILE A 291 37.13 25.03 -2.67
C ILE A 291 36.13 25.77 -3.58
N PRO A 292 36.16 25.56 -4.91
CA PRO A 292 35.22 26.21 -5.82
C PRO A 292 33.74 25.88 -5.49
N THR A 293 32.85 26.87 -5.50
CA THR A 293 31.43 26.73 -5.12
C THR A 293 30.66 25.69 -5.94
N ASN A 294 30.98 25.55 -7.22
CA ASN A 294 30.38 24.54 -8.11
C ASN A 294 30.64 23.09 -7.68
N VAL A 295 31.69 22.85 -6.89
CA VAL A 295 32.02 21.52 -6.31
C VAL A 295 31.10 21.19 -5.16
N ILE A 296 30.83 22.19 -4.32
CA ILE A 296 29.93 22.09 -3.16
C ILE A 296 28.52 21.78 -3.65
N GLU A 297 28.06 22.54 -4.65
CA GLU A 297 26.77 22.35 -5.29
C GLU A 297 26.66 20.96 -5.94
N ALA A 298 27.72 20.47 -6.60
CA ALA A 298 27.77 19.14 -7.19
C ALA A 298 27.61 18.03 -6.13
N LEU A 299 28.31 18.12 -5.00
CA LEU A 299 28.21 17.12 -3.92
C LEU A 299 26.85 17.15 -3.21
N GLN A 300 26.29 18.34 -3.00
CA GLN A 300 24.94 18.50 -2.47
C GLN A 300 23.91 17.91 -3.44
N ALA A 301 24.01 18.23 -4.73
CA ALA A 301 23.11 17.73 -5.77
C ALA A 301 23.06 16.19 -5.82
N ILE A 302 24.22 15.51 -5.77
CA ILE A 302 24.31 14.04 -5.73
C ILE A 302 23.53 13.46 -4.54
N THR A 303 23.63 14.09 -3.37
CA THR A 303 23.00 13.60 -2.13
C THR A 303 21.49 13.82 -2.15
N THR A 304 21.03 15.00 -2.60
CA THR A 304 19.60 15.32 -2.71
C THR A 304 18.89 14.49 -3.79
N ASP A 305 19.62 14.10 -4.84
CA ASP A 305 19.07 13.38 -5.99
C ASP A 305 18.62 11.94 -5.66
N CYS A 306 19.37 11.23 -4.81
CA CYS A 306 19.01 9.88 -4.38
C CYS A 306 17.67 9.82 -3.66
N GLU A 307 17.45 10.76 -2.74
CA GLU A 307 16.23 10.82 -1.92
C GLU A 307 15.06 11.28 -2.77
N LYS A 308 15.25 12.30 -3.62
CA LYS A 308 14.22 12.76 -4.54
C LYS A 308 13.76 11.64 -5.47
N THR A 309 14.70 10.93 -6.11
CA THR A 309 14.38 9.80 -6.99
C THR A 309 13.71 8.66 -6.21
N HIS A 310 14.18 8.37 -5.00
CA HIS A 310 13.53 7.37 -4.15
C HIS A 310 12.08 7.73 -3.86
N GLN A 311 11.79 8.97 -3.47
CA GLN A 311 10.43 9.44 -3.20
C GLN A 311 9.55 9.36 -4.44
N GLU A 312 10.04 9.82 -5.60
CA GLU A 312 9.31 9.75 -6.87
C GLU A 312 8.97 8.30 -7.25
N ILE A 313 9.92 7.37 -7.11
CA ILE A 313 9.70 5.95 -7.40
C ILE A 313 8.79 5.34 -6.33
N PHE A 314 9.01 5.63 -5.06
CA PHE A 314 8.18 5.15 -3.96
C PHE A 314 6.71 5.53 -4.18
N HIS A 315 6.42 6.76 -4.59
CA HIS A 315 5.05 7.18 -4.91
C HIS A 315 4.44 6.35 -6.05
N ARG A 316 5.20 6.00 -7.10
CA ARG A 316 4.72 5.15 -8.19
C ARG A 316 4.40 3.71 -7.76
N PHE A 317 5.07 3.23 -6.70
CA PHE A 317 4.90 1.87 -6.18
C PHE A 317 4.19 1.81 -4.82
N ALA A 318 3.71 2.93 -4.26
CA ALA A 318 3.17 3.01 -2.89
C ALA A 318 1.96 2.08 -2.65
N ARG A 319 1.29 1.71 -3.74
CA ARG A 319 0.10 0.84 -3.78
C ARG A 319 0.39 -0.60 -4.21
N LEU A 320 1.65 -0.91 -4.47
CA LEU A 320 2.12 -2.21 -4.94
C LEU A 320 3.05 -2.82 -3.88
N PRO A 321 2.48 -3.40 -2.80
CA PRO A 321 3.29 -4.03 -1.77
C PRO A 321 4.09 -5.19 -2.37
N SER A 322 5.34 -5.32 -1.93
CA SER A 322 6.24 -6.39 -2.36
C SER A 322 6.67 -6.35 -3.83
N THR A 323 6.63 -5.19 -4.49
CA THR A 323 7.31 -4.97 -5.78
C THR A 323 8.34 -3.83 -5.70
N TYR A 324 8.04 -2.76 -4.96
CA TYR A 324 8.92 -1.70 -4.45
C TYR A 324 9.90 -2.08 -3.31
N PHE A 325 11.19 -2.37 -3.54
CA PHE A 325 12.14 -2.59 -2.43
C PHE A 325 13.26 -1.58 -2.40
N ARG A 326 13.23 -0.64 -1.44
CA ARG A 326 14.37 0.23 -1.10
C ARG A 326 15.07 -0.27 0.16
N LEU A 327 16.36 -0.58 0.02
CA LEU A 327 17.27 -0.96 1.09
C LEU A 327 18.37 0.10 1.17
N ASN A 328 18.39 0.89 2.22
CA ASN A 328 19.34 2.01 2.37
C ASN A 328 19.58 2.29 3.85
N ILE A 329 20.83 2.45 4.26
CA ILE A 329 21.21 2.65 5.67
C ILE A 329 20.89 4.09 6.08
N GLU A 330 19.96 4.27 7.02
CA GLU A 330 19.43 5.60 7.38
C GLU A 330 20.29 6.35 8.41
N GLN A 331 20.93 5.63 9.34
CA GLN A 331 21.68 6.20 10.46
C GLN A 331 23.06 5.55 10.63
N GLY A 332 23.98 6.22 11.33
CA GLY A 332 25.32 5.69 11.66
C GLY A 332 26.40 5.92 10.59
N MET A 333 26.02 6.17 9.35
CA MET A 333 26.95 6.50 8.25
C MET A 333 27.41 7.98 8.26
N GLN A 334 27.17 8.69 9.38
CA GLN A 334 27.29 10.14 9.55
C GLN A 334 28.43 10.42 10.56
N GLY A 335 29.69 10.57 10.10
CA GLY A 335 30.81 10.76 11.04
C GLY A 335 32.20 10.98 10.41
N LYS A 336 33.09 11.61 11.21
CA LYS A 336 34.39 12.28 10.93
C LYS A 336 35.49 11.46 10.22
N GLU A 337 36.58 12.14 9.83
CA GLU A 337 37.83 11.60 9.27
C GLU A 337 38.36 10.37 10.03
N LEU A 338 38.11 9.19 9.46
CA LEU A 338 38.67 7.90 9.85
C LEU A 338 39.69 7.45 8.78
N SER A 339 40.60 6.54 9.13
CA SER A 339 41.47 5.91 8.13
C SER A 339 40.64 5.05 7.16
N GLU A 340 41.12 4.82 5.94
CA GLU A 340 40.33 4.09 4.91
C GLU A 340 39.98 2.65 5.32
N ARG A 341 40.84 1.99 6.11
CA ARG A 341 40.57 0.64 6.64
C ARG A 341 39.48 0.69 7.72
N ASP A 342 39.48 1.74 8.53
CA ASP A 342 38.46 1.97 9.56
C ASP A 342 37.11 2.36 8.93
N LYS A 343 37.11 2.98 7.74
CA LYS A 343 35.88 3.29 6.99
C LYS A 343 35.19 2.03 6.47
N LEU A 344 35.91 1.07 5.91
CA LEU A 344 35.33 -0.18 5.41
C LEU A 344 34.74 -1.02 6.55
N SER A 345 35.47 -1.19 7.65
CA SER A 345 34.95 -1.91 8.83
C SER A 345 33.76 -1.21 9.47
N THR A 346 33.73 0.12 9.45
CA THR A 346 32.57 0.92 9.90
C THR A 346 31.35 0.70 9.00
N VAL A 347 31.52 0.75 7.66
CA VAL A 347 30.44 0.46 6.71
C VAL A 347 29.89 -0.94 6.93
N GLU A 348 30.78 -1.93 7.09
CA GLU A 348 30.39 -3.31 7.36
C GLU A 348 29.58 -3.44 8.65
N ALA A 349 30.08 -2.87 9.76
CA ALA A 349 29.40 -2.93 11.05
C ALA A 349 28.00 -2.29 11.01
N HIS A 350 27.87 -1.10 10.41
CA HIS A 350 26.57 -0.45 10.27
C HIS A 350 25.64 -1.20 9.31
N THR A 351 26.14 -1.79 8.23
CA THR A 351 25.32 -2.58 7.30
C THR A 351 24.81 -3.86 7.98
N VAL A 352 25.67 -4.55 8.72
CA VAL A 352 25.28 -5.75 9.50
C VAL A 352 24.25 -5.39 10.57
N GLN A 353 24.41 -4.26 11.24
CA GLN A 353 23.43 -3.79 12.21
C GLN A 353 22.09 -3.44 11.55
N TYR A 354 22.11 -2.73 10.42
CA TYR A 354 20.92 -2.41 9.63
C TYR A 354 20.16 -3.68 9.22
N MET A 355 20.86 -4.71 8.74
CA MET A 355 20.22 -5.98 8.36
C MET A 355 19.65 -6.77 9.55
N LYS A 356 20.05 -6.47 10.79
CA LYS A 356 19.49 -7.05 12.01
C LYS A 356 18.24 -6.33 12.51
N GLU A 357 17.92 -5.16 11.99
CA GLU A 357 16.69 -4.44 12.35
C GLU A 357 15.47 -5.25 11.89
N ARG A 358 14.48 -5.44 12.77
CA ARG A 358 13.32 -6.30 12.51
C ARG A 358 12.58 -5.92 11.23
N GLU A 359 12.40 -4.62 10.99
CA GLU A 359 11.75 -4.11 9.78
C GLU A 359 12.53 -4.47 8.50
N VAL A 360 13.85 -4.44 8.57
CA VAL A 360 14.73 -4.79 7.44
C VAL A 360 14.73 -6.29 7.21
N GLN A 361 14.74 -7.12 8.27
CA GLN A 361 14.62 -8.58 8.14
C GLN A 361 13.29 -8.99 7.47
N VAL A 362 12.17 -8.37 7.86
CA VAL A 362 10.86 -8.59 7.22
C VAL A 362 10.89 -8.17 5.75
N LYS A 363 11.52 -7.02 5.45
CA LYS A 363 11.67 -6.52 4.08
C LYS A 363 12.55 -7.46 3.23
N LEU A 364 13.65 -7.97 3.77
CA LEU A 364 14.55 -8.93 3.11
C LEU A 364 13.83 -10.26 2.84
N ALA A 365 13.12 -10.81 3.81
CA ALA A 365 12.32 -12.04 3.60
C ALA A 365 11.24 -11.82 2.52
N SER A 366 10.55 -10.68 2.56
CA SER A 366 9.56 -10.31 1.53
C SER A 366 10.18 -10.17 0.14
N LEU A 367 11.40 -9.63 0.06
CA LEU A 367 12.16 -9.51 -1.18
C LEU A 367 12.57 -10.88 -1.73
N VAL A 368 13.13 -11.76 -0.90
CA VAL A 368 13.50 -13.13 -1.30
C VAL A 368 12.27 -13.85 -1.86
N SER A 369 11.13 -13.76 -1.18
CA SER A 369 9.86 -14.32 -1.66
C SER A 369 9.42 -13.73 -3.00
N ALA A 370 9.50 -12.40 -3.18
CA ALA A 370 9.14 -11.72 -4.41
C ALA A 370 10.03 -12.10 -5.60
N ILE A 371 11.32 -12.36 -5.35
CA ILE A 371 12.27 -12.83 -6.38
C ILE A 371 11.96 -14.28 -6.80
N GLN A 372 11.58 -15.15 -5.84
CA GLN A 372 11.28 -16.55 -6.11
C GLN A 372 9.94 -16.74 -6.84
N VAL A 373 8.88 -16.06 -6.38
CA VAL A 373 7.53 -16.19 -6.91
C VAL A 373 6.99 -14.80 -7.27
N PRO A 374 7.42 -14.25 -8.42
CA PRO A 374 6.98 -12.93 -8.84
C PRO A 374 5.47 -12.92 -9.05
N ARG A 375 4.76 -12.12 -8.27
CA ARG A 375 3.33 -11.87 -8.53
C ARG A 375 3.22 -10.89 -9.69
N VAL A 376 2.20 -11.10 -10.51
CA VAL A 376 1.80 -10.13 -11.53
C VAL A 376 1.34 -8.86 -10.83
N GLN A 377 2.11 -7.77 -10.93
CA GLN A 377 1.81 -6.53 -10.20
C GLN A 377 1.48 -5.36 -11.11
N VAL A 378 2.37 -5.00 -12.05
CA VAL A 378 2.23 -3.79 -12.87
C VAL A 378 3.02 -3.91 -14.17
N THR A 379 2.59 -3.25 -15.24
CA THR A 379 3.32 -3.22 -16.53
C THR A 379 4.40 -2.13 -16.55
N LEU A 380 5.44 -2.32 -17.36
CA LEU A 380 6.48 -1.31 -17.55
C LEU A 380 5.94 0.01 -18.13
N GLU A 381 4.93 -0.02 -19.01
CA GLU A 381 4.32 1.20 -19.57
C GLU A 381 3.72 2.10 -18.50
N GLN A 382 3.06 1.48 -17.50
CA GLN A 382 2.45 2.15 -16.35
C GLN A 382 3.51 2.78 -15.42
N LEU A 383 4.74 2.26 -15.41
CA LEU A 383 5.82 2.72 -14.54
C LEU A 383 6.72 3.78 -15.20
N VAL A 384 6.89 3.72 -16.53
CA VAL A 384 7.82 4.56 -17.30
C VAL A 384 7.18 5.84 -17.84
N SER A 385 5.91 5.83 -18.17
CA SER A 385 5.25 6.99 -18.79
C SER A 385 5.25 8.21 -17.86
N PRO A 386 5.89 9.33 -18.23
CA PRO A 386 5.77 10.61 -17.50
C PRO A 386 4.50 11.37 -17.90
N ARG A 387 3.57 10.70 -18.60
CA ARG A 387 2.22 11.23 -18.81
C ARG A 387 1.43 10.93 -17.53
N PRO A 388 0.62 11.88 -17.02
CA PRO A 388 -0.35 11.54 -15.98
C PRO A 388 -1.07 10.29 -16.48
N LEU A 389 -1.17 9.25 -15.63
CA LEU A 389 -1.85 8.02 -16.06
C LEU A 389 -3.18 8.49 -16.65
N THR A 390 -3.55 7.97 -17.83
CA THR A 390 -4.79 8.39 -18.49
C THR A 390 -5.92 8.33 -17.47
N ASP A 391 -6.87 9.27 -17.53
CA ASP A 391 -8.00 9.32 -16.58
C ASP A 391 -8.61 7.92 -16.38
N SER A 392 -8.65 7.06 -17.42
CA SER A 392 -9.08 5.65 -17.32
C SER A 392 -8.21 4.70 -16.48
N ALA A 393 -6.88 4.87 -16.46
CA ALA A 393 -5.94 4.01 -15.71
C ALA A 393 -5.76 4.53 -14.27
N VAL A 394 -5.76 5.85 -14.08
CA VAL A 394 -5.96 6.47 -12.77
C VAL A 394 -7.31 6.08 -12.18
N HIS A 395 -8.39 6.08 -12.98
CA HIS A 395 -9.73 5.67 -12.55
C HIS A 395 -9.79 4.18 -12.24
N GLN A 396 -9.10 3.30 -12.98
CA GLN A 396 -9.01 1.87 -12.64
C GLN A 396 -8.18 1.59 -11.39
N ILE A 397 -7.08 2.33 -11.18
CA ILE A 397 -6.28 2.22 -9.95
C ILE A 397 -7.03 2.84 -8.77
N ARG A 398 -7.77 3.95 -8.96
CA ARG A 398 -8.57 4.57 -7.89
C ARG A 398 -9.84 3.81 -7.57
N GLU A 399 -10.53 3.22 -8.54
CA GLU A 399 -11.60 2.23 -8.29
C GLU A 399 -11.10 1.05 -7.43
N GLN A 400 -9.80 0.72 -7.46
CA GLN A 400 -9.21 -0.30 -6.59
C GLN A 400 -8.80 0.16 -5.17
N PHE A 401 -8.70 1.47 -4.88
CA PHE A 401 -8.29 2.00 -3.56
C PHE A 401 -9.29 2.97 -2.93
N ARG A 402 -10.35 3.29 -3.66
CA ARG A 402 -11.50 4.01 -3.18
C ARG A 402 -12.31 3.11 -2.26
N LYS A 403 -12.84 3.65 -1.15
CA LYS A 403 -13.83 2.96 -0.33
C LYS A 403 -15.01 2.56 -1.23
N LEU A 404 -15.15 1.26 -1.49
CA LEU A 404 -16.22 0.75 -2.32
C LEU A 404 -17.51 0.68 -1.49
N CYS A 405 -18.65 0.80 -2.16
CA CYS A 405 -19.94 0.58 -1.51
C CYS A 405 -19.98 -0.87 -0.99
N PRO A 406 -20.21 -1.10 0.31
CA PRO A 406 -20.26 -2.46 0.85
C PRO A 406 -21.32 -3.31 0.12
N PRO A 407 -21.11 -4.63 0.00
CA PRO A 407 -22.14 -5.53 -0.52
C PRO A 407 -23.28 -5.67 0.51
N PRO A 408 -24.52 -5.94 0.07
CA PRO A 408 -25.58 -6.33 0.99
C PRO A 408 -25.25 -7.67 1.67
N VAL A 409 -25.80 -7.90 2.86
CA VAL A 409 -25.67 -9.19 3.55
C VAL A 409 -26.27 -10.33 2.72
N GLU A 410 -25.67 -11.52 2.78
CA GLU A 410 -26.17 -12.71 2.05
C GLU A 410 -27.62 -13.08 2.43
N SER A 411 -28.03 -12.75 3.65
CA SER A 411 -29.38 -12.98 4.17
C SER A 411 -30.37 -11.86 3.83
N PHE A 412 -30.04 -10.95 2.91
CA PHE A 412 -30.96 -9.90 2.49
C PHE A 412 -32.21 -10.51 1.85
N ILE A 413 -33.39 -10.19 2.39
CA ILE A 413 -34.68 -10.67 1.91
C ILE A 413 -35.64 -9.49 1.78
N GLY A 414 -36.38 -9.47 0.67
CA GLY A 414 -37.56 -8.64 0.54
C GLY A 414 -37.36 -7.22 0.01
N ARG A 415 -38.26 -6.33 0.44
CA ARG A 415 -38.26 -4.87 0.17
C ARG A 415 -38.35 -4.49 -1.32
N ARG A 416 -39.00 -5.32 -2.11
CA ARG A 416 -39.15 -5.11 -3.56
C ARG A 416 -39.92 -3.83 -3.89
N ASP A 417 -40.92 -3.50 -3.08
CA ASP A 417 -41.68 -2.24 -3.18
C ASP A 417 -40.78 -0.99 -3.18
N ILE A 418 -39.83 -0.92 -2.24
CA ILE A 418 -38.91 0.23 -2.13
C ILE A 418 -37.82 0.16 -3.19
N LEU A 419 -37.26 -1.03 -3.47
CA LEU A 419 -36.25 -1.19 -4.53
C LEU A 419 -36.80 -0.78 -5.91
N ASP A 420 -38.01 -1.23 -6.24
CA ASP A 420 -38.69 -0.87 -7.49
C ASP A 420 -38.97 0.63 -7.55
N GLN A 421 -39.39 1.25 -6.43
CA GLN A 421 -39.55 2.70 -6.34
C GLN A 421 -38.23 3.43 -6.63
N MET A 422 -37.12 2.99 -6.03
CA MET A 422 -35.80 3.58 -6.27
C MET A 422 -35.37 3.44 -7.74
N HIS A 423 -35.53 2.25 -8.33
CA HIS A 423 -35.23 2.03 -9.74
C HIS A 423 -36.06 2.94 -10.65
N LEU A 424 -37.36 3.05 -10.42
CA LEU A 424 -38.25 3.93 -11.18
C LEU A 424 -37.86 5.40 -11.02
N TYR A 425 -37.53 5.84 -9.81
CA TYR A 425 -37.15 7.23 -9.52
C TYR A 425 -35.88 7.63 -10.28
N PHE A 426 -34.83 6.82 -10.20
CA PHE A 426 -33.56 7.10 -10.86
C PHE A 426 -33.55 6.85 -12.38
N GLN A 427 -34.51 6.09 -12.92
CA GLN A 427 -34.71 5.93 -14.37
C GLN A 427 -35.28 7.18 -15.05
N SER A 428 -35.92 8.07 -14.29
CA SER A 428 -36.48 9.31 -14.85
C SER A 428 -35.33 10.22 -15.32
N ASN A 429 -35.14 10.33 -16.64
CA ASN A 429 -34.08 11.12 -17.30
C ASN A 429 -34.26 12.63 -17.04
N SER A 430 -34.00 13.06 -15.81
CA SER A 430 -33.99 14.45 -15.42
C SER A 430 -32.61 15.05 -15.71
N THR A 431 -32.59 16.22 -16.33
CA THR A 431 -31.36 17.02 -16.47
C THR A 431 -30.97 17.73 -15.17
N ARG A 432 -31.71 17.51 -14.07
CA ARG A 432 -31.49 18.09 -12.74
C ARG A 432 -31.04 17.01 -11.75
N GLN A 433 -30.46 17.44 -10.64
CA GLN A 433 -30.09 16.56 -9.53
C GLN A 433 -31.28 15.72 -9.04
N CYS A 434 -31.10 14.41 -8.96
CA CYS A 434 -32.08 13.45 -8.44
C CYS A 434 -31.61 12.93 -7.08
N THR A 435 -32.30 13.32 -6.01
CA THR A 435 -31.98 12.87 -4.65
C THR A 435 -33.05 11.92 -4.17
N PHE A 436 -32.66 10.73 -3.72
CA PHE A 436 -33.53 9.75 -3.06
C PHE A 436 -33.13 9.58 -1.59
N VAL A 437 -34.10 9.57 -0.67
CA VAL A 437 -33.84 9.47 0.77
C VAL A 437 -34.52 8.24 1.36
N LEU A 438 -33.71 7.31 1.88
CA LEU A 438 -34.15 6.22 2.73
C LEU A 438 -34.11 6.69 4.19
N HIS A 439 -35.27 6.78 4.83
CA HIS A 439 -35.37 7.23 6.22
C HIS A 439 -36.12 6.23 7.10
N GLY A 440 -35.84 6.24 8.41
CA GLY A 440 -36.50 5.33 9.35
C GLY A 440 -35.61 4.93 10.51
N LEU A 441 -36.10 4.04 11.37
CA LEU A 441 -35.42 3.63 12.61
C LEU A 441 -34.04 3.00 12.33
N GLY A 442 -33.11 3.08 13.28
CA GLY A 442 -31.83 2.34 13.20
C GLY A 442 -32.11 0.83 13.05
N GLY A 443 -31.24 0.05 12.42
CA GLY A 443 -31.40 -1.41 12.27
C GLY A 443 -32.59 -1.91 11.43
N SER A 444 -33.36 -1.01 10.79
CA SER A 444 -34.45 -1.36 9.86
C SER A 444 -33.97 -1.87 8.49
N GLY A 445 -32.68 -1.73 8.19
CA GLY A 445 -32.07 -2.22 6.94
C GLY A 445 -31.86 -1.16 5.85
N LYS A 446 -31.89 0.14 6.16
CA LYS A 446 -31.68 1.22 5.17
C LYS A 446 -30.38 1.08 4.37
N SER A 447 -29.24 0.91 5.04
CA SER A 447 -27.94 0.73 4.39
C SER A 447 -27.94 -0.52 3.54
N GLN A 448 -28.49 -1.63 4.06
CA GLN A 448 -28.61 -2.89 3.32
C GLN A 448 -29.49 -2.75 2.06
N LEU A 449 -30.56 -1.95 2.12
CA LEU A 449 -31.42 -1.64 0.99
C LEU A 449 -30.72 -0.77 -0.05
N ALA A 450 -29.93 0.22 0.39
CA ALA A 450 -29.08 1.02 -0.48
C ALA A 450 -28.01 0.17 -1.18
N PHE A 451 -27.35 -0.73 -0.45
CA PHE A 451 -26.36 -1.65 -0.99
C PHE A 451 -26.98 -2.63 -1.97
N LYS A 452 -28.18 -3.14 -1.67
CA LYS A 452 -28.92 -4.01 -2.58
C LYS A 452 -29.32 -3.30 -3.87
N PHE A 453 -29.81 -2.06 -3.76
CA PHE A 453 -30.10 -1.23 -4.92
C PHE A 453 -28.85 -1.00 -5.78
N VAL A 454 -27.71 -0.67 -5.16
CA VAL A 454 -26.42 -0.52 -5.83
C VAL A 454 -26.01 -1.80 -6.56
N GLU A 455 -26.15 -2.96 -5.91
CA GLU A 455 -25.84 -4.27 -6.48
C GLU A 455 -26.71 -4.61 -7.70
N GLU A 456 -28.03 -4.33 -7.65
CA GLU A 456 -28.97 -4.63 -8.74
C GLU A 456 -28.94 -3.58 -9.87
N SER A 457 -28.42 -2.38 -9.60
CA SER A 457 -28.44 -1.25 -10.51
C SER A 457 -27.29 -1.26 -11.53
N THR A 458 -27.62 -1.48 -12.80
CA THR A 458 -26.65 -1.36 -13.92
C THR A 458 -26.58 0.04 -14.55
N GLN A 459 -27.45 0.96 -14.13
CA GLN A 459 -27.55 2.30 -14.74
C GLN A 459 -26.43 3.25 -14.30
N PHE A 460 -25.68 2.91 -13.25
CA PHE A 460 -24.63 3.73 -12.67
C PHE A 460 -23.25 3.07 -12.86
N PRO A 461 -22.48 3.41 -13.92
CA PRO A 461 -21.11 2.95 -14.08
C PRO A 461 -20.16 3.37 -12.94
N ASN A 462 -20.45 4.47 -12.23
CA ASN A 462 -19.58 4.96 -11.17
C ASN A 462 -20.40 5.22 -9.90
N ILE A 463 -20.01 4.58 -8.80
CA ILE A 463 -20.71 4.67 -7.51
C ILE A 463 -19.75 5.24 -6.47
N PHE A 464 -20.21 6.29 -5.79
CA PHE A 464 -19.44 7.05 -4.83
C PHE A 464 -20.03 6.85 -3.44
N TYR A 465 -19.43 5.96 -2.64
CA TYR A 465 -19.83 5.73 -1.25
C TYR A 465 -19.15 6.73 -0.31
N VAL A 466 -19.93 7.31 0.60
CA VAL A 466 -19.49 8.28 1.61
C VAL A 466 -20.16 7.95 2.94
N ASP A 467 -19.35 7.76 3.98
CA ASP A 467 -19.80 7.61 5.36
C ASP A 467 -20.12 8.98 5.97
N ALA A 468 -21.41 9.29 6.06
CA ALA A 468 -21.95 10.55 6.53
C ALA A 468 -22.27 10.56 8.04
N THR A 469 -21.70 9.64 8.82
CA THR A 469 -21.90 9.58 10.28
C THR A 469 -21.56 10.88 10.99
N ASN A 470 -20.48 11.54 10.56
CA ASN A 470 -20.06 12.84 11.06
C ASN A 470 -19.29 13.60 9.97
N GLU A 471 -19.03 14.89 10.22
CA GLU A 471 -18.33 15.73 9.26
C GLU A 471 -16.94 15.17 8.89
N GLN A 472 -16.18 14.64 9.86
CA GLN A 472 -14.81 14.19 9.59
C GLN A 472 -14.77 12.98 8.64
N THR A 473 -15.61 11.96 8.86
CA THR A 473 -15.69 10.78 7.98
C THR A 473 -16.17 11.18 6.59
N LEU A 474 -17.19 12.03 6.54
CA LEU A 474 -17.75 12.54 5.30
C LEU A 474 -16.71 13.28 4.47
N ARG A 475 -15.95 14.20 5.09
CA ARG A 475 -14.91 14.97 4.41
C ARG A 475 -13.79 14.07 3.90
N THR A 476 -13.34 13.13 4.73
CA THR A 476 -12.28 12.17 4.38
C THR A 476 -12.68 11.34 3.15
N ASP A 477 -13.91 10.82 3.14
CA ASP A 477 -14.41 10.03 2.03
C ASP A 477 -14.63 10.87 0.77
N LEU A 478 -15.17 12.09 0.88
CA LEU A 478 -15.34 13.02 -0.24
C LEU A 478 -13.99 13.47 -0.84
N GLU A 479 -13.00 13.81 -0.02
CA GLU A 479 -11.66 14.21 -0.48
C GLU A 479 -10.97 13.09 -1.26
N SER A 480 -11.33 11.84 -1.00
CA SER A 480 -10.84 10.67 -1.76
C SER A 480 -11.48 10.50 -3.15
N ILE A 481 -12.59 11.21 -3.43
CA ILE A 481 -13.31 11.14 -4.71
C ILE A 481 -12.54 11.83 -5.82
N ALA A 482 -11.98 13.01 -5.55
CA ALA A 482 -11.30 13.80 -6.57
C ALA A 482 -10.01 13.13 -7.06
N PRO A 483 -9.61 13.40 -8.31
CA PRO A 483 -8.33 12.96 -8.78
C PRO A 483 -7.13 13.61 -8.03
N GLU A 484 -6.05 12.90 -7.68
CA GLU A 484 -4.86 13.44 -6.96
C GLU A 484 -4.11 14.57 -7.70
N ASN A 485 -4.41 14.79 -8.99
CA ASN A 485 -3.92 15.96 -9.74
C ASN A 485 -4.77 17.22 -9.51
N VAL A 486 -5.83 17.09 -8.71
CA VAL A 486 -6.64 18.17 -8.16
C VAL A 486 -6.31 18.27 -6.67
N GLU A 487 -6.37 19.48 -6.13
CA GLU A 487 -6.23 19.69 -4.69
C GLU A 487 -7.23 18.79 -3.93
N GLN A 488 -6.72 17.99 -3.00
CA GLN A 488 -7.53 17.11 -2.16
C GLN A 488 -8.32 17.97 -1.17
N SER A 489 -9.47 18.42 -1.64
CA SER A 489 -10.45 19.17 -0.86
C SER A 489 -11.85 18.72 -1.23
N VAL A 490 -12.77 18.82 -0.28
CA VAL A 490 -14.20 18.58 -0.49
C VAL A 490 -14.70 19.42 -1.66
N ASP A 491 -14.41 20.72 -1.67
CA ASP A 491 -14.88 21.65 -2.69
C ASP A 491 -14.48 21.23 -4.11
N GLU A 492 -13.22 20.84 -4.30
CA GLU A 492 -12.74 20.36 -5.59
C GLU A 492 -13.36 19.02 -5.99
N SER A 493 -13.63 18.15 -5.03
CA SER A 493 -14.31 16.87 -5.27
C SER A 493 -15.75 17.08 -5.73
N LEU A 494 -16.47 18.02 -5.11
CA LEU A 494 -17.82 18.41 -5.51
C LEU A 494 -17.83 19.12 -6.88
N ARG A 495 -16.86 20.00 -7.14
CA ARG A 495 -16.67 20.62 -8.47
C ARG A 495 -16.37 19.58 -9.54
N TRP A 496 -15.53 18.59 -9.24
CA TRP A 496 -15.21 17.51 -10.15
C TRP A 496 -16.45 16.68 -10.47
N LEU A 497 -17.20 16.24 -9.45
CA LEU A 497 -18.49 15.54 -9.63
C LEU A 497 -19.47 16.37 -10.47
N ALA A 498 -19.55 17.67 -10.20
CA ALA A 498 -20.41 18.58 -10.96
C ALA A 498 -19.98 18.74 -12.43
N ASN A 499 -18.68 18.70 -12.71
CA ASN A 499 -18.15 18.75 -14.07
C ASN A 499 -18.36 17.45 -14.85
N GLN A 500 -18.65 16.33 -14.18
CA GLN A 500 -19.05 15.08 -14.82
C GLN A 500 -20.51 15.09 -15.32
N ALA A 501 -21.26 16.17 -15.11
CA ALA A 501 -22.69 16.32 -15.45
C ALA A 501 -23.06 16.17 -16.94
N LYS A 502 -22.09 16.11 -17.86
CA LYS A 502 -22.39 15.73 -19.26
C LYS A 502 -22.67 14.24 -19.43
N ASN A 503 -22.25 13.42 -18.46
CA ASN A 503 -22.37 11.96 -18.42
C ASN A 503 -23.05 11.52 -17.11
N SER A 504 -24.18 12.12 -16.71
CA SER A 504 -24.90 12.03 -15.41
C SER A 504 -25.31 10.62 -14.90
N GLN A 505 -24.53 9.59 -15.16
CA GLN A 505 -24.75 8.21 -14.81
C GLN A 505 -23.90 7.80 -13.60
N TRP A 506 -23.59 8.72 -12.69
CA TRP A 506 -22.95 8.37 -11.42
C TRP A 506 -23.95 8.49 -10.25
N LEU A 507 -23.72 7.71 -9.19
CA LEU A 507 -24.49 7.73 -7.95
C LEU A 507 -23.59 8.10 -6.77
N LEU A 508 -23.98 9.09 -5.97
CA LEU A 508 -23.33 9.45 -4.71
C LEU A 508 -24.22 8.98 -3.54
N LEU A 509 -23.73 8.00 -2.80
CA LEU A 509 -24.41 7.41 -1.64
C LEU A 509 -23.82 7.99 -0.35
N PHE A 510 -24.62 8.75 0.38
CA PHE A 510 -24.35 9.16 1.76
C PHE A 510 -25.02 8.16 2.72
N ASP A 511 -24.23 7.30 3.37
CA ASP A 511 -24.74 6.34 4.35
C ASP A 511 -24.64 6.90 5.78
N ASN A 512 -25.62 6.60 6.64
CA ASN A 512 -25.68 7.01 8.04
C ASN A 512 -25.64 8.52 8.28
N ALA A 513 -26.30 9.31 7.44
CA ALA A 513 -26.43 10.76 7.59
C ALA A 513 -27.39 11.16 8.73
N ASP A 514 -27.09 10.73 9.95
CA ASP A 514 -27.96 10.86 11.12
C ASP A 514 -27.73 12.15 11.93
N ASP A 515 -26.56 12.77 11.81
CA ASP A 515 -26.20 13.97 12.58
C ASP A 515 -27.04 15.18 12.13
N VAL A 516 -27.91 15.64 13.01
CA VAL A 516 -28.79 16.80 12.79
C VAL A 516 -28.03 18.11 12.64
N ASN A 517 -26.79 18.20 13.13
CA ASN A 517 -25.96 19.39 13.01
C ASN A 517 -25.17 19.43 11.70
N LEU A 518 -25.09 18.30 10.99
CA LEU A 518 -24.38 18.18 9.73
C LEU A 518 -25.24 18.77 8.61
N LYS A 519 -24.79 19.89 8.04
CA LYS A 519 -25.44 20.52 6.89
C LYS A 519 -25.11 19.78 5.59
N LEU A 520 -25.76 18.63 5.41
CA LEU A 520 -25.43 17.70 4.33
C LEU A 520 -25.52 18.34 2.92
N ASN A 521 -26.41 19.32 2.73
CA ASN A 521 -26.58 20.06 1.49
C ASN A 521 -25.34 20.86 1.05
N GLU A 522 -24.46 21.24 1.98
CA GLU A 522 -23.17 21.89 1.66
C GLU A 522 -22.20 20.93 0.95
N TYR A 523 -22.46 19.62 1.05
CA TYR A 523 -21.65 18.56 0.45
C TYR A 523 -22.27 17.97 -0.83
N PHE A 524 -23.27 18.64 -1.40
CA PHE A 524 -23.83 18.22 -2.69
C PHE A 524 -23.07 18.85 -3.85
N PRO A 525 -22.81 18.11 -4.94
CA PRO A 525 -22.33 18.71 -6.17
C PRO A 525 -23.39 19.66 -6.74
N PHE A 526 -22.94 20.71 -7.42
CA PHE A 526 -23.82 21.81 -7.83
C PHE A 526 -24.88 21.36 -8.85
N GLN A 527 -26.15 21.26 -8.40
CA GLN A 527 -27.37 21.10 -9.19
C GLN A 527 -27.41 19.94 -10.21
N CYS A 528 -26.58 18.90 -10.05
CA CYS A 528 -26.54 17.75 -10.95
C CYS A 528 -26.25 16.42 -10.23
N GLY A 529 -26.45 15.31 -10.97
CA GLY A 529 -26.13 13.95 -10.54
C GLY A 529 -27.23 13.24 -9.75
N ASN A 530 -26.92 12.02 -9.29
CA ASN A 530 -27.84 11.17 -8.56
C ASN A 530 -27.31 10.98 -7.14
N ILE A 531 -28.15 11.23 -6.14
CA ILE A 531 -27.79 11.16 -4.73
C ILE A 531 -28.72 10.18 -4.03
N LEU A 532 -28.16 9.25 -3.27
CA LEU A 532 -28.89 8.36 -2.37
C LEU A 532 -28.45 8.64 -0.94
N ILE A 533 -29.39 8.75 -0.02
CA ILE A 533 -29.12 9.09 1.38
C ILE A 533 -29.78 8.04 2.26
N THR A 534 -29.07 7.51 3.25
CA THR A 534 -29.67 6.75 4.35
C THR A 534 -29.59 7.55 5.64
N THR A 535 -30.69 7.60 6.39
CA THR A 535 -30.74 8.45 7.60
C THR A 535 -31.85 8.05 8.58
N ARG A 536 -31.70 8.39 9.85
CA ARG A 536 -32.76 8.45 10.86
C ARG A 536 -33.39 9.84 10.94
N ASN A 537 -32.75 10.85 10.37
CA ASN A 537 -33.23 12.22 10.34
C ASN A 537 -34.23 12.42 9.19
N VAL A 538 -35.51 12.42 9.52
CA VAL A 538 -36.60 12.63 8.55
C VAL A 538 -36.54 14.00 7.87
N GLU A 539 -35.88 15.00 8.46
CA GLU A 539 -35.78 16.35 7.88
C GLU A 539 -35.00 16.36 6.55
N LEU A 540 -34.11 15.40 6.33
CA LEU A 540 -33.36 15.29 5.07
C LEU A 540 -34.25 14.91 3.87
N CYS A 541 -35.48 14.44 4.09
CA CYS A 541 -36.46 14.22 3.02
C CYS A 541 -36.81 15.52 2.27
N THR A 542 -36.55 16.69 2.88
CA THR A 542 -36.71 17.98 2.20
C THR A 542 -35.77 18.17 1.01
N TYR A 543 -34.70 17.37 0.91
CA TYR A 543 -33.80 17.35 -0.24
C TYR A 543 -34.33 16.48 -1.39
N ALA A 544 -35.30 15.62 -1.14
CA ALA A 544 -35.90 14.76 -2.15
C ALA A 544 -36.93 15.50 -3.01
N GLY A 545 -37.02 15.11 -4.28
CA GLY A 545 -38.13 15.50 -5.15
C GLY A 545 -39.40 14.72 -4.81
N LYS A 546 -40.47 14.99 -5.55
CA LYS A 546 -41.70 14.20 -5.45
C LYS A 546 -41.40 12.71 -5.69
N ASP A 547 -41.91 11.85 -4.81
CA ASP A 547 -41.72 10.39 -4.85
C ASP A 547 -40.25 9.94 -4.62
N GLY A 548 -39.39 10.86 -4.16
CA GLY A 548 -37.95 10.66 -3.92
C GLY A 548 -37.57 10.27 -2.50
N ASP A 549 -38.50 9.76 -1.69
CA ASP A 549 -38.18 9.24 -0.38
C ASP A 549 -38.97 7.97 -0.10
N ALA A 550 -38.40 7.12 0.75
CA ALA A 550 -39.08 5.93 1.26
C ALA A 550 -38.75 5.71 2.74
N ARG A 551 -39.80 5.43 3.51
CA ARG A 551 -39.70 5.14 4.93
C ARG A 551 -39.46 3.64 5.13
N VAL A 552 -38.29 3.27 5.63
CA VAL A 552 -37.91 1.89 5.94
C VAL A 552 -38.28 1.59 7.40
N MET A 553 -39.26 0.72 7.59
CA MET A 553 -39.83 0.35 8.89
C MET A 553 -39.61 -1.14 9.19
N ASP A 554 -40.53 -1.75 9.91
CA ASP A 554 -40.64 -3.19 10.11
C ASP A 554 -40.76 -3.95 8.77
N MET A 555 -40.33 -5.21 8.78
CA MET A 555 -40.44 -6.11 7.62
C MET A 555 -41.88 -6.57 7.46
N ASP A 556 -42.30 -6.86 6.24
CA ASP A 556 -43.55 -7.59 6.03
C ASP A 556 -43.47 -8.99 6.65
N HIS A 557 -44.65 -9.54 6.91
CA HIS A 557 -44.81 -10.81 7.62
C HIS A 557 -44.07 -11.97 6.95
N GLU A 558 -44.13 -12.07 5.62
CA GLU A 558 -43.55 -13.18 4.87
C GLU A 558 -42.02 -13.07 4.82
N ASP A 559 -41.49 -11.88 4.51
CA ASP A 559 -40.04 -11.64 4.46
C ASP A 559 -39.39 -11.78 5.85
N ALA A 560 -40.08 -11.35 6.92
CA ALA A 560 -39.63 -11.56 8.30
C ALA A 560 -39.48 -13.05 8.64
N MET A 561 -40.48 -13.87 8.29
CA MET A 561 -40.44 -15.31 8.51
C MET A 561 -39.33 -15.97 7.68
N ASN A 562 -39.20 -15.57 6.41
CA ASN A 562 -38.17 -16.07 5.52
C ASN A 562 -36.77 -15.75 6.05
N LEU A 563 -36.55 -14.53 6.56
CA LEU A 563 -35.28 -14.12 7.17
C LEU A 563 -34.94 -14.97 8.39
N LEU A 564 -35.91 -15.16 9.30
CA LEU A 564 -35.70 -15.97 10.50
C LEU A 564 -35.32 -17.42 10.14
N LEU A 565 -36.09 -18.04 9.24
CA LEU A 565 -35.89 -19.44 8.84
C LEU A 565 -34.57 -19.63 8.10
N PHE A 566 -34.22 -18.69 7.23
CA PHE A 566 -32.93 -18.68 6.52
C PHE A 566 -31.77 -18.59 7.49
N GLN A 567 -31.79 -17.62 8.40
CA GLN A 567 -30.70 -17.38 9.35
C GLN A 567 -30.58 -18.52 10.38
N ALA A 568 -31.71 -19.08 10.82
CA ALA A 568 -31.77 -20.25 11.70
C ALA A 568 -31.36 -21.57 11.02
N ARG A 569 -31.22 -21.58 9.69
CA ARG A 569 -31.05 -22.78 8.86
C ARG A 569 -32.11 -23.84 9.12
N ALA A 570 -33.35 -23.41 9.32
CA ALA A 570 -34.48 -24.28 9.63
C ALA A 570 -35.20 -24.75 8.35
N GLU A 571 -35.67 -25.99 8.35
CA GLU A 571 -36.49 -26.52 7.25
C GLU A 571 -37.85 -25.79 7.19
N GLN A 572 -38.37 -25.55 5.98
CA GLN A 572 -39.64 -24.84 5.77
C GLN A 572 -40.88 -25.74 5.89
N ASN A 573 -40.96 -26.57 6.93
CA ASN A 573 -42.15 -27.37 7.23
C ASN A 573 -43.22 -26.54 7.99
N ASN A 574 -44.45 -27.06 8.08
CA ASN A 574 -45.57 -26.33 8.69
C ASN A 574 -45.35 -25.98 10.16
N GLU A 575 -44.66 -26.84 10.93
CA GLU A 575 -44.37 -26.60 12.35
C GLU A 575 -43.36 -25.45 12.50
N ASN A 576 -42.26 -25.49 11.75
CA ASN A 576 -41.24 -24.43 11.77
C ASN A 576 -41.80 -23.10 11.27
N LYS A 577 -42.69 -23.11 10.27
CA LYS A 577 -43.40 -21.89 9.83
C LYS A 577 -44.28 -21.32 10.95
N ALA A 578 -45.03 -22.15 11.67
CA ALA A 578 -45.85 -21.68 12.80
C ALA A 578 -45.01 -21.12 13.95
N LEU A 579 -43.86 -21.74 14.25
CA LEU A 579 -42.93 -21.24 15.28
C LEU A 579 -42.24 -19.94 14.83
N ALA A 580 -41.84 -19.87 13.56
CA ALA A 580 -41.23 -18.67 13.00
C ALA A 580 -42.22 -17.48 13.04
N ASP A 581 -43.48 -17.70 12.66
CA ASP A 581 -44.56 -16.71 12.77
C ASP A 581 -44.69 -16.16 14.21
N ALA A 582 -44.70 -17.03 15.21
CA ALA A 582 -44.76 -16.61 16.61
C ALA A 582 -43.53 -15.80 17.03
N ILE A 583 -42.32 -16.21 16.64
CA ILE A 583 -41.08 -15.50 16.99
C ILE A 583 -41.04 -14.11 16.33
N VAL A 584 -41.31 -14.00 15.03
CA VAL A 584 -41.23 -12.69 14.33
C VAL A 584 -42.26 -11.70 14.86
N LYS A 585 -43.42 -12.17 15.34
CA LYS A 585 -44.41 -11.35 16.04
C LYS A 585 -43.88 -10.77 17.35
N GLU A 586 -43.25 -11.60 18.18
CA GLU A 586 -42.64 -11.15 19.44
C GLU A 586 -41.45 -10.20 19.21
N LEU A 587 -40.77 -10.32 18.06
CA LEU A 587 -39.70 -9.42 17.63
C LEU A 587 -40.19 -8.22 16.82
N HIS A 588 -41.52 -8.02 16.76
CA HIS A 588 -42.17 -6.90 16.08
C HIS A 588 -41.71 -6.70 14.63
N TYR A 589 -41.35 -7.79 13.95
CA TYR A 589 -40.87 -7.80 12.57
C TYR A 589 -39.63 -6.93 12.30
N PHE A 590 -38.83 -6.64 13.34
CA PHE A 590 -37.61 -5.84 13.19
C PHE A 590 -36.46 -6.67 12.62
N ALA A 591 -35.97 -6.27 11.44
CA ALA A 591 -34.95 -6.99 10.68
C ALA A 591 -33.72 -7.37 11.53
N LEU A 592 -33.16 -6.43 12.28
CA LEU A 592 -31.99 -6.68 13.12
C LEU A 592 -32.27 -7.67 14.26
N ALA A 593 -33.40 -7.54 14.96
CA ALA A 593 -33.77 -8.48 16.03
C ALA A 593 -33.98 -9.89 15.46
N ILE A 594 -34.66 -10.01 14.32
CA ILE A 594 -34.90 -11.29 13.64
C ILE A 594 -33.61 -11.94 13.20
N SER A 595 -32.70 -11.18 12.58
CA SER A 595 -31.39 -11.68 12.15
C SER A 595 -30.58 -12.22 13.33
N GLN A 596 -30.51 -11.48 14.43
CA GLN A 596 -29.82 -11.93 15.64
C GLN A 596 -30.49 -13.15 16.28
N ALA A 597 -31.82 -13.17 16.36
CA ALA A 597 -32.57 -14.32 16.87
C ALA A 597 -32.31 -15.58 16.03
N GLY A 598 -32.36 -15.47 14.71
CA GLY A 598 -32.08 -16.58 13.80
C GLY A 598 -30.66 -17.11 13.97
N ALA A 599 -29.68 -16.22 14.10
CA ALA A 599 -28.29 -16.61 14.33
C ALA A 599 -28.10 -17.32 15.70
N TYR A 600 -28.73 -16.80 16.76
CA TYR A 600 -28.75 -17.47 18.06
C TYR A 600 -29.40 -18.86 17.98
N ILE A 601 -30.53 -18.98 17.29
CA ILE A 601 -31.23 -20.26 17.10
C ILE A 601 -30.31 -21.25 16.40
N HIS A 602 -29.66 -20.83 15.31
CA HIS A 602 -28.74 -21.69 14.58
C HIS A 602 -27.61 -22.24 15.46
N CYS A 603 -27.03 -21.40 16.31
CA CYS A 603 -25.87 -21.76 17.10
C CYS A 603 -26.22 -22.51 18.40
N HIS A 604 -27.35 -22.20 19.05
CA HIS A 604 -27.59 -22.60 20.44
C HIS A 604 -28.99 -23.11 20.76
N SER A 605 -29.93 -23.14 19.82
CA SER A 605 -31.30 -23.50 20.15
C SER A 605 -32.05 -24.19 19.01
N THR A 606 -33.34 -24.38 19.22
CA THR A 606 -34.31 -24.67 18.16
C THR A 606 -35.32 -23.53 18.14
N LEU A 607 -36.11 -23.37 17.07
CA LEU A 607 -37.17 -22.36 17.03
C LEU A 607 -38.07 -22.45 18.28
N LYS A 608 -38.51 -23.67 18.62
CA LYS A 608 -39.33 -23.93 19.81
C LYS A 608 -38.62 -23.58 21.12
N GLY A 609 -37.37 -24.01 21.26
CA GLY A 609 -36.56 -23.74 22.45
C GLY A 609 -36.31 -22.26 22.66
N TYR A 610 -36.00 -21.53 21.58
CA TYR A 610 -35.78 -20.09 21.61
C TYR A 610 -37.04 -19.32 21.97
N LEU A 611 -38.18 -19.63 21.36
CA LEU A 611 -39.44 -18.96 21.68
C LEU A 611 -39.79 -19.10 23.17
N ALA A 612 -39.70 -20.32 23.71
CA ALA A 612 -39.96 -20.57 25.12
C ALA A 612 -38.96 -19.83 26.04
N PHE A 613 -37.69 -19.77 25.65
CA PHE A 613 -36.65 -19.05 26.40
C PHE A 613 -36.85 -17.53 26.36
N TYR A 614 -37.11 -16.98 25.17
CA TYR A 614 -37.35 -15.56 24.94
C TYR A 614 -38.53 -15.05 25.79
N LEU A 615 -39.67 -15.74 25.73
CA LEU A 615 -40.87 -15.38 26.50
C LEU A 615 -40.65 -15.41 28.02
N ARG A 616 -39.75 -16.28 28.50
CA ARG A 616 -39.47 -16.43 29.93
C ARG A 616 -38.49 -15.38 30.46
N GLU A 617 -37.44 -15.08 29.69
CA GLU A 617 -36.33 -14.25 30.19
C GLU A 617 -36.43 -12.78 29.77
N ARG A 618 -37.20 -12.42 28.73
CA ARG A 618 -37.22 -11.03 28.21
C ARG A 618 -37.61 -10.01 29.28
N ASP A 619 -38.64 -10.29 30.07
CA ASP A 619 -39.14 -9.31 31.05
C ASP A 619 -38.11 -9.09 32.15
N HIS A 620 -37.34 -10.12 32.50
CA HIS A 620 -36.24 -9.99 33.44
C HIS A 620 -35.11 -9.13 32.87
N LEU A 621 -34.68 -9.38 31.62
CA LEU A 621 -33.64 -8.60 30.96
C LEU A 621 -34.00 -7.13 30.76
N LEU A 622 -35.25 -6.85 30.37
CA LEU A 622 -35.71 -5.48 30.11
C LEU A 622 -35.89 -4.66 31.40
N ASN A 623 -35.80 -5.29 32.57
CA ASN A 623 -35.81 -4.66 33.88
C ASN A 623 -34.40 -4.47 34.47
N GLU A 624 -33.33 -4.84 33.75
CA GLU A 624 -31.94 -4.61 34.20
C GLU A 624 -31.61 -3.11 34.23
N VAL A 625 -30.87 -2.66 35.25
CA VAL A 625 -30.52 -1.24 35.47
C VAL A 625 -29.78 -0.61 34.28
N GLN A 626 -29.06 -1.44 33.51
CA GLN A 626 -28.26 -1.04 32.35
C GLN A 626 -29.13 -0.70 31.13
N PHE A 627 -30.40 -1.10 31.09
CA PHE A 627 -31.33 -0.80 30.02
C PHE A 627 -32.47 0.10 30.51
N GLN A 628 -32.64 1.28 29.90
CA GLN A 628 -33.60 2.29 30.35
C GLN A 628 -34.66 2.67 29.30
N SER A 629 -34.67 2.00 28.14
CA SER A 629 -35.59 2.37 27.05
C SER A 629 -36.94 1.69 27.18
N GLN A 630 -38.02 2.47 27.01
CA GLN A 630 -39.39 1.96 26.92
C GLN A 630 -39.83 1.72 25.47
N ASP A 631 -38.93 1.94 24.50
CA ASP A 631 -39.20 1.71 23.08
C ASP A 631 -39.21 0.20 22.77
N PRO A 632 -40.33 -0.37 22.27
CA PRO A 632 -40.43 -1.77 21.89
C PRO A 632 -39.35 -2.21 20.90
N TYR A 633 -38.89 -1.31 20.04
CA TYR A 633 -37.78 -1.57 19.12
C TYR A 633 -36.47 -1.79 19.86
N ALA A 634 -36.08 -0.86 20.74
CA ALA A 634 -34.89 -1.00 21.55
C ALA A 634 -34.95 -2.25 22.44
N GLN A 635 -36.12 -2.59 22.98
CA GLN A 635 -36.34 -3.78 23.81
C GLN A 635 -36.10 -5.08 23.04
N ALA A 636 -36.75 -5.24 21.89
CA ALA A 636 -36.63 -6.45 21.09
C ALA A 636 -35.17 -6.69 20.66
N VAL A 637 -34.53 -5.67 20.11
CA VAL A 637 -33.15 -5.78 19.60
C VAL A 637 -32.13 -5.94 20.74
N TYR A 638 -32.32 -5.27 21.88
CA TYR A 638 -31.45 -5.45 23.05
C TYR A 638 -31.55 -6.87 23.61
N ALA A 639 -32.76 -7.42 23.75
CA ALA A 639 -32.95 -8.77 24.25
C ALA A 639 -32.28 -9.82 23.35
N THR A 640 -32.45 -9.74 22.03
CA THR A 640 -31.82 -10.67 21.07
C THR A 640 -30.30 -10.56 21.06
N TRP A 641 -29.79 -9.33 21.13
CA TRP A 641 -28.36 -9.07 21.25
C TRP A 641 -27.79 -9.65 22.54
N LYS A 642 -28.41 -9.35 23.69
CA LYS A 642 -27.94 -9.75 25.03
C LYS A 642 -27.88 -11.27 25.16
N PHE A 643 -28.89 -11.98 24.66
CA PHE A 643 -28.88 -13.44 24.62
C PHE A 643 -27.66 -14.00 23.86
N SER A 644 -27.32 -13.39 22.72
CA SER A 644 -26.14 -13.79 21.94
C SER A 644 -24.83 -13.40 22.65
N TYR A 645 -24.76 -12.18 23.18
CA TYR A 645 -23.60 -11.67 23.92
C TYR A 645 -23.24 -12.57 25.11
N ASP A 646 -24.23 -13.03 25.88
CA ASP A 646 -23.98 -13.85 27.06
C ASP A 646 -23.37 -15.22 26.74
N LYS A 647 -23.51 -15.70 25.50
CA LYS A 647 -22.91 -16.95 25.02
C LYS A 647 -21.49 -16.79 24.47
N LEU A 648 -21.03 -15.56 24.26
CA LEU A 648 -19.67 -15.30 23.78
C LEU A 648 -18.63 -15.66 24.84
N ASP A 649 -17.48 -16.15 24.36
CA ASP A 649 -16.29 -16.34 25.20
C ASP A 649 -15.66 -14.98 25.56
N THR A 650 -14.78 -14.99 26.57
CA THR A 650 -14.13 -13.77 27.08
C THR A 650 -13.42 -12.98 25.98
N SER A 651 -12.72 -13.64 25.06
CA SER A 651 -11.97 -12.95 24.01
C SER A 651 -12.89 -12.27 23.01
N SER A 652 -14.00 -12.93 22.66
CA SER A 652 -15.03 -12.34 21.80
C SER A 652 -15.73 -11.15 22.43
N LYS A 653 -16.00 -11.19 23.75
CA LYS A 653 -16.55 -10.05 24.51
C LYS A 653 -15.56 -8.88 24.55
N SER A 654 -14.31 -9.14 24.90
CA SER A 654 -13.25 -8.12 24.91
C SER A 654 -13.03 -7.51 23.51
N PHE A 655 -13.14 -8.31 22.44
CA PHE A 655 -13.07 -7.80 21.07
C PHE A 655 -14.20 -6.81 20.77
N LEU A 656 -15.45 -7.13 21.11
CA LEU A 656 -16.58 -6.22 20.92
C LEU A 656 -16.46 -4.95 21.77
N GLN A 657 -15.99 -5.06 23.01
CA GLN A 657 -15.73 -3.91 23.89
C GLN A 657 -14.66 -2.98 23.32
N ILE A 658 -13.60 -3.51 22.71
CA ILE A 658 -12.59 -2.66 22.05
C ILE A 658 -13.17 -2.03 20.79
N CYS A 659 -13.92 -2.79 19.99
CA CYS A 659 -14.52 -2.25 18.78
C CYS A 659 -15.63 -1.21 19.08
N SER A 660 -16.19 -1.20 20.29
CA SER A 660 -17.11 -0.13 20.70
C SER A 660 -16.44 1.23 20.85
N MET A 661 -15.10 1.25 20.95
CA MET A 661 -14.27 2.45 20.99
C MET A 661 -13.69 2.84 19.62
N LEU A 662 -13.84 1.98 18.62
CA LEU A 662 -13.40 2.24 17.24
C LEU A 662 -14.52 2.88 16.42
N HIS A 663 -14.20 3.32 15.21
CA HIS A 663 -15.27 3.53 14.24
C HIS A 663 -15.95 2.19 13.93
N TYR A 664 -17.28 2.18 13.77
CA TYR A 664 -18.05 0.94 13.61
C TYR A 664 -17.85 0.28 12.23
N GLU A 665 -17.17 0.96 11.30
CA GLU A 665 -16.71 0.46 10.00
C GLU A 665 -15.18 0.51 9.89
N GLY A 666 -14.61 -0.22 8.93
CA GLY A 666 -13.19 -0.13 8.60
C GLY A 666 -12.28 -0.90 9.56
N ILE A 667 -12.84 -1.70 10.45
CA ILE A 667 -12.09 -2.49 11.44
C ILE A 667 -11.30 -3.57 10.68
N SER A 668 -9.97 -3.59 10.78
CA SER A 668 -9.14 -4.55 10.02
C SER A 668 -8.24 -5.38 10.91
N GLU A 669 -7.93 -6.61 10.47
CA GLU A 669 -6.98 -7.49 11.17
C GLU A 669 -5.63 -6.80 11.43
N LYS A 670 -5.17 -6.01 10.44
CA LYS A 670 -3.93 -5.23 10.52
C LYS A 670 -3.92 -4.20 11.66
N MET A 671 -5.07 -3.67 12.07
CA MET A 671 -5.15 -2.76 13.23
C MET A 671 -4.73 -3.49 14.50
N PHE A 672 -5.25 -4.71 14.71
CA PHE A 672 -4.93 -5.53 15.86
C PHE A 672 -3.52 -6.12 15.77
N GLU A 673 -3.06 -6.52 14.58
CA GLU A 673 -1.68 -6.95 14.36
C GLU A 673 -0.67 -5.87 14.76
N ARG A 674 -0.88 -4.63 14.29
CA ARG A 674 -0.04 -3.49 14.65
C ARG A 674 -0.12 -3.18 16.14
N ALA A 675 -1.31 -3.30 16.74
CA ALA A 675 -1.52 -3.08 18.16
C ALA A 675 -0.76 -4.09 19.02
N THR A 676 -0.77 -5.38 18.66
CA THR A 676 0.03 -6.42 19.35
C THR A 676 1.53 -6.17 19.26
N LEU A 677 2.00 -5.60 18.14
CA LEU A 677 3.42 -5.30 17.93
C LEU A 677 3.88 -4.00 18.59
N SER A 678 2.95 -3.15 19.02
CA SER A 678 3.23 -1.84 19.61
C SER A 678 2.99 -1.89 21.12
N LYS A 679 3.87 -1.25 21.92
CA LYS A 679 3.58 -1.06 23.35
C LYS A 679 2.56 0.07 23.51
N ILE A 680 1.27 -0.25 23.43
CA ILE A 680 0.18 0.71 23.62
C ILE A 680 0.06 1.06 25.10
N GLN A 681 0.06 2.35 25.43
CA GLN A 681 -0.33 2.88 26.73
C GLN A 681 -1.61 3.72 26.57
N LEU A 682 -2.64 3.34 27.31
CA LEU A 682 -3.93 4.00 27.44
C LEU A 682 -4.03 4.65 28.81
N GLU A 683 -4.76 5.76 28.89
CA GLU A 683 -4.99 6.48 30.16
C GLU A 683 -5.92 5.73 31.11
N ASP A 684 -6.84 4.94 30.55
CA ASP A 684 -7.79 4.11 31.30
C ASP A 684 -7.16 2.73 31.59
N SER A 685 -6.93 2.45 32.88
CA SER A 685 -6.29 1.22 33.33
C SER A 685 -7.15 -0.02 33.09
N GLU A 686 -8.48 0.08 33.16
CA GLU A 686 -9.39 -1.05 32.98
C GLU A 686 -9.51 -1.41 31.50
N LEU A 687 -9.56 -0.39 30.63
CA LEU A 687 -9.48 -0.57 29.19
C LEU A 687 -8.10 -1.11 28.77
N GLN A 688 -7.02 -0.62 29.38
CA GLN A 688 -5.67 -1.13 29.13
C GLN A 688 -5.57 -2.63 29.44
N ASP A 689 -6.13 -3.08 30.57
CA ASP A 689 -6.12 -4.49 30.95
C ASP A 689 -6.94 -5.34 29.97
N THR A 690 -8.09 -4.84 29.53
CA THR A 690 -8.93 -5.49 28.52
C THR A 690 -8.20 -5.63 27.18
N VAL A 691 -7.57 -4.55 26.70
CA VAL A 691 -6.77 -4.53 25.47
C VAL A 691 -5.58 -5.48 25.59
N ASN A 692 -4.82 -5.43 26.68
CA ASN A 692 -3.69 -6.31 26.92
C ASN A 692 -4.12 -7.79 26.96
N GLY A 693 -5.24 -8.08 27.63
CA GLY A 693 -5.81 -9.42 27.71
C GLY A 693 -6.19 -9.97 26.33
N LEU A 694 -6.89 -9.18 25.52
CA LEU A 694 -7.25 -9.57 24.16
C LEU A 694 -6.01 -9.73 23.26
N LEU A 695 -5.12 -8.73 23.21
CA LEU A 695 -3.93 -8.79 22.37
C LEU A 695 -3.02 -9.95 22.76
N SER A 696 -2.95 -10.29 24.05
CA SER A 696 -2.26 -11.50 24.54
C SER A 696 -2.89 -12.80 24.04
N HIS A 697 -4.22 -12.86 23.92
CA HIS A 697 -4.95 -14.00 23.36
C HIS A 697 -4.73 -14.11 21.84
N LEU A 698 -4.77 -12.97 21.15
CA LEU A 698 -4.54 -12.87 19.71
C LEU A 698 -3.07 -13.11 19.32
N GLY A 699 -2.12 -12.90 20.24
CA GLY A 699 -0.67 -12.88 19.98
C GLY A 699 0.15 -14.12 20.38
N LYS A 700 -0.42 -15.32 20.56
CA LYS A 700 0.34 -16.49 21.06
C LYS A 700 0.33 -17.73 20.16
N GLN A 701 1.54 -18.15 19.76
CA GLN A 701 2.04 -19.53 19.99
C GLN A 701 3.31 -19.45 20.84
N LYS A 702 3.31 -20.07 22.03
CA LYS A 702 4.52 -20.32 22.81
C LYS A 702 5.20 -21.58 22.26
N SER A 703 6.24 -21.41 21.46
CA SER A 703 7.38 -22.34 21.44
C SER A 703 8.63 -21.52 21.73
N GLY A 704 9.57 -22.08 22.50
CA GLY A 704 10.62 -21.35 23.22
C GLY A 704 11.45 -20.32 22.43
N SER A 705 11.84 -19.28 23.16
CA SER A 705 12.67 -18.09 22.82
C SER A 705 12.01 -16.97 21.99
N GLU A 706 11.71 -15.87 22.70
CA GLU A 706 11.67 -14.45 22.30
C GLU A 706 10.85 -13.97 21.08
N SER A 707 9.60 -13.59 21.35
CA SER A 707 8.77 -12.47 20.84
C SER A 707 7.32 -12.90 20.58
N GLU A 708 6.35 -12.09 21.02
CA GLU A 708 4.92 -12.32 20.72
C GLU A 708 4.71 -12.14 19.21
N GLN A 709 4.33 -13.21 18.51
CA GLN A 709 4.03 -13.23 17.07
C GLN A 709 2.51 -13.18 16.88
N TRP A 710 2.05 -12.34 15.95
CA TRP A 710 0.64 -12.24 15.57
C TRP A 710 0.12 -13.60 15.08
N ASN A 711 -1.00 -14.06 15.66
CA ASN A 711 -1.65 -15.29 15.25
C ASN A 711 -2.96 -14.97 14.52
N SER A 712 -2.88 -14.92 13.19
CA SER A 712 -4.06 -14.70 12.32
C SER A 712 -5.18 -15.70 12.61
N TRP A 713 -4.87 -16.95 12.97
CA TRP A 713 -5.87 -17.97 13.27
C TRP A 713 -6.69 -17.64 14.53
N SER A 714 -6.06 -17.10 15.59
CA SER A 714 -6.77 -16.67 16.81
C SER A 714 -7.73 -15.54 16.51
N PHE A 715 -7.30 -14.55 15.73
CA PHE A 715 -8.17 -13.45 15.28
C PHE A 715 -9.35 -13.98 14.46
N GLN A 716 -9.08 -14.83 13.46
CA GLN A 716 -10.11 -15.42 12.61
C GLN A 716 -11.11 -16.28 13.40
N ASN A 717 -10.70 -16.93 14.50
CA ASN A 717 -11.62 -17.64 15.39
C ASN A 717 -12.55 -16.71 16.16
N VAL A 718 -12.03 -15.62 16.73
CA VAL A 718 -12.85 -14.60 17.41
C VAL A 718 -13.86 -14.00 16.43
N ILE A 719 -13.40 -13.60 15.25
CA ILE A 719 -14.27 -13.11 14.17
C ILE A 719 -15.30 -14.15 13.77
N LYS A 720 -14.91 -15.41 13.55
CA LYS A 720 -15.83 -16.49 13.19
C LYS A 720 -16.92 -16.67 14.25
N HIS A 721 -16.55 -16.58 15.53
CA HIS A 721 -17.50 -16.70 16.63
C HIS A 721 -18.49 -15.53 16.63
N LEU A 722 -18.01 -14.29 16.54
CA LEU A 722 -18.87 -13.10 16.46
C LEU A 722 -19.80 -13.10 15.23
N ARG A 723 -19.28 -13.51 14.07
CA ARG A 723 -20.07 -13.63 12.83
C ARG A 723 -21.16 -14.69 12.94
N SER A 724 -20.93 -15.78 13.68
CA SER A 724 -21.93 -16.82 13.88
C SER A 724 -23.19 -16.34 14.59
N TYR A 725 -23.12 -15.22 15.31
CA TYR A 725 -24.27 -14.55 15.95
C TYR A 725 -24.76 -13.30 15.21
N SER A 726 -24.22 -13.01 14.02
CA SER A 726 -24.54 -11.78 13.28
C SER A 726 -24.26 -10.50 14.07
N LEU A 727 -23.20 -10.49 14.90
CA LEU A 727 -22.77 -9.33 15.69
C LEU A 727 -21.72 -8.47 14.96
N ILE A 728 -21.05 -9.06 13.96
CA ILE A 728 -20.08 -8.40 13.11
C ILE A 728 -20.28 -8.88 11.68
N GLU A 729 -20.11 -7.98 10.72
CA GLU A 729 -20.20 -8.26 9.29
C GLU A 729 -18.80 -8.15 8.66
N TYR A 730 -18.57 -8.87 7.56
CA TYR A 730 -17.32 -8.81 6.82
C TYR A 730 -17.58 -8.22 5.45
N ASP A 731 -16.95 -7.10 5.18
CA ASP A 731 -16.92 -6.47 3.88
C ASP A 731 -15.76 -7.06 3.08
N ASN A 732 -16.09 -7.94 2.14
CA ASN A 732 -15.11 -8.57 1.28
C ASN A 732 -14.52 -7.63 0.22
N GLN A 733 -15.20 -6.52 -0.10
CA GLN A 733 -14.74 -5.55 -1.10
C GLN A 733 -13.65 -4.67 -0.50
N ASN A 734 -13.86 -4.22 0.75
CA ASN A 734 -12.91 -3.36 1.46
C ASN A 734 -11.93 -4.14 2.37
N ASN A 735 -12.14 -5.46 2.54
CA ASN A 735 -11.38 -6.34 3.44
C ASN A 735 -11.34 -5.82 4.90
N THR A 736 -12.51 -5.40 5.37
CA THR A 736 -12.72 -4.82 6.69
C THR A 736 -13.95 -5.47 7.34
N TYR A 737 -14.11 -5.23 8.63
CA TYR A 737 -15.26 -5.65 9.41
C TYR A 737 -16.05 -4.43 9.84
N SER A 738 -17.36 -4.63 10.01
CA SER A 738 -18.27 -3.62 10.52
C SER A 738 -19.14 -4.17 11.65
N ILE A 739 -19.51 -3.30 12.58
CA ILE A 739 -20.41 -3.58 13.69
C ILE A 739 -21.61 -2.67 13.54
N HIS A 740 -22.81 -3.20 13.78
CA HIS A 740 -24.00 -2.37 13.74
C HIS A 740 -23.94 -1.28 14.85
N PRO A 741 -24.21 0.01 14.56
CA PRO A 741 -24.07 1.09 15.55
C PRO A 741 -24.82 0.88 16.87
N LEU A 742 -26.00 0.23 16.85
CA LEU A 742 -26.73 -0.14 18.08
C LEU A 742 -25.99 -1.20 18.92
N VAL A 743 -25.40 -2.20 18.27
CA VAL A 743 -24.59 -3.23 18.94
C VAL A 743 -23.34 -2.58 19.53
N GLN A 744 -22.74 -1.64 18.80
CA GLN A 744 -21.61 -0.86 19.28
C GLN A 744 -21.97 -0.04 20.53
N HIS A 745 -23.09 0.68 20.48
CA HIS A 745 -23.58 1.52 21.57
C HIS A 745 -23.80 0.71 22.86
N TRP A 746 -24.45 -0.46 22.79
CA TRP A 746 -24.71 -1.26 23.99
C TRP A 746 -23.45 -1.92 24.56
N ASN A 747 -22.48 -2.27 23.72
CA ASN A 747 -21.16 -2.70 24.20
C ASN A 747 -20.37 -1.58 24.89
N SER A 748 -20.68 -0.31 24.64
CA SER A 748 -20.04 0.81 25.35
C SER A 748 -20.68 1.09 26.72
N THR A 749 -21.90 0.60 26.96
CA THR A 749 -22.67 0.85 28.18
C THR A 749 -22.78 -0.37 29.11
N THR A 750 -22.29 -1.53 28.66
CA THR A 750 -22.32 -2.83 29.38
C THR A 750 -20.91 -3.22 29.80
#